data_AF-A0A8H8V8Y8-F1
#
_entry.id   AF-A0A8H8V8Y8-F1
#
_cell.length_a   1.000
_cell.length_b   1.000
_cell.length_c   1.000
_cell.angle_alpha   90.00
_cell.angle_beta   90.00
_cell.angle_gamma   90.00
#
_symmetry.space_group_name_H-M   'P 1'
#
loop_
_entity.id
_entity.type
_entity.pdbx_description
1 polymer ?
#
loop_
_entity_poly.entity_id
_entity_poly.type
_entity_poly.pdbx_seq_one_letter_code
_entity_poly.pdbx_strand_id
1 'polypeptide(L)'
;MELIQPNDEVLIQLPSETTKLVKIVPDSIIGLGKFGSFPANSLLGRPYYLTWSILDGENFGLEPVPISELNSEKLATHTIPTASSDPAKASKKSKNTDSSTPSGVDSPGLALEDTAIGVQVGDDGEEDDEDVALDAGMLEQELEREQKLWEAEMKNNRDIRDDQTAQSMTWQEIEKLKKSGGTGSGKEIISRLLQSHAYIDKKTAFSLAKYTKRKTNKYLKRIRVIPADVPNFTNYLITQKEPLKMLEIRDEAMGLMMSWADVKWGGRYLVIDDTGGLVVAAMAERMGLLAGEDARAPKKVSSARKRKREETDDGKDAKEEEEALVPQAEATEAPETTEAAQKEASDNPYNTPIKPKTGYEQTTIPNSNTITVLHTQDQPNLSLLRPFNFDTANLINTTTHPLSTHLLSLSYLQLLSPESDVTLERPQVIPDPVLRTLKSVKRSNYHRKCRRQERLLNIVSSTRRGGFDGAIIATGMELSGVINTVTPLLKGSGQLVIYSPSVEPLSEVVDWCSTLRRTEFMRIKKESETSSSSSLSLTQPQLHVLDPDNTNPDIDPATLETLKSLPKLPAHTSDEYFPIDPTNLLAPTIHTSRVRTFQALPGRTHPLMTSRGGSEGKKGGGERSGGRDKEKGKTSAKLNGKKEDVMEVDNLD
;
A
#
# COMPACT_ATOMS: atom_id res chain seq x y z
N MET A 1 -1.96 1.16 17.69
CA MET A 1 -0.82 1.15 16.73
C MET A 1 -0.67 -0.25 16.20
N GLU A 2 -0.53 -0.39 14.89
CA GLU A 2 -0.15 -1.65 14.25
C GLU A 2 1.31 -1.97 14.60
N LEU A 3 1.56 -3.25 14.88
CA LEU A 3 2.85 -3.76 15.31
C LEU A 3 3.33 -4.77 14.26
N ILE A 4 4.63 -4.79 14.01
CA ILE A 4 5.27 -5.73 13.08
C ILE A 4 5.07 -7.16 13.62
N GLN A 5 4.44 -8.02 12.83
CA GLN A 5 4.21 -9.43 13.16
C GLN A 5 5.24 -10.35 12.50
N PRO A 6 5.40 -11.58 13.01
CA PRO A 6 6.15 -12.62 12.34
C PRO A 6 5.64 -12.87 10.92
N ASN A 7 6.57 -13.03 9.97
CA ASN A 7 6.33 -13.30 8.56
C ASN A 7 5.67 -12.18 7.75
N ASP A 8 5.43 -11.00 8.33
CA ASP A 8 4.99 -9.83 7.57
C ASP A 8 6.03 -9.45 6.51
N GLU A 9 5.57 -9.06 5.32
CA GLU A 9 6.40 -8.33 4.38
C GLU A 9 6.32 -6.83 4.69
N VAL A 10 7.47 -6.21 4.92
CA VAL A 10 7.58 -4.79 5.30
C VAL A 10 8.49 -4.04 4.34
N LEU A 11 8.31 -2.73 4.25
CA LEU A 11 9.18 -1.85 3.49
C LEU A 11 10.20 -1.20 4.41
N ILE A 12 11.48 -1.49 4.19
CA ILE A 12 12.59 -0.84 4.89
C ILE A 12 13.07 0.34 4.05
N GLN A 13 12.81 1.55 4.54
CA GLN A 13 13.36 2.77 3.95
C GLN A 13 14.78 3.02 4.45
N LEU A 14 15.68 3.23 3.50
CA LEU A 14 17.10 3.51 3.72
C LEU A 14 17.33 5.03 3.86
N PRO A 15 18.51 5.48 4.34
CA PRO A 15 18.85 6.91 4.42
C PRO A 15 18.82 7.64 3.08
N SER A 16 18.97 6.90 1.97
CA SER A 16 18.79 7.40 0.61
C SER A 16 17.34 7.58 0.19
N GLU A 17 16.39 7.39 1.11
CA GLU A 17 14.93 7.41 0.90
C GLU A 17 14.38 6.28 0.02
N THR A 18 15.25 5.51 -0.64
CA THR A 18 14.93 4.25 -1.34
C THR A 18 14.43 3.18 -0.38
N THR A 19 13.40 2.45 -0.79
CA THR A 19 12.77 1.38 -0.01
C THR A 19 13.18 0.00 -0.51
N LYS A 20 13.22 -0.97 0.41
CA LYS A 20 13.42 -2.40 0.12
C LYS A 20 12.29 -3.21 0.75
N LEU A 21 11.69 -4.11 -0.03
CA LEU A 21 10.72 -5.08 0.48
C LEU A 21 11.45 -6.25 1.14
N VAL A 22 11.12 -6.54 2.39
CA VAL A 22 11.76 -7.60 3.19
C VAL A 22 10.69 -8.35 3.98
N LYS A 23 10.76 -9.68 3.97
CA LYS A 23 9.94 -10.54 4.83
C LYS A 23 10.60 -10.71 6.19
N ILE A 24 9.85 -10.45 7.27
CA ILE A 24 10.33 -10.57 8.65
C ILE A 24 10.20 -12.01 9.12
N VAL A 25 11.15 -12.86 8.73
CA VAL A 25 11.21 -14.25 9.21
C VAL A 25 11.82 -14.26 10.61
N PRO A 26 11.16 -14.84 11.63
CA PRO A 26 11.74 -14.97 12.97
C PRO A 26 13.09 -15.70 12.93
N ASP A 27 13.97 -15.35 13.86
CA ASP A 27 15.30 -15.97 14.03
C ASP A 27 16.20 -15.89 12.79
N SER A 28 15.95 -14.92 11.92
CA SER A 28 16.76 -14.65 10.73
C SER A 28 17.55 -13.35 10.85
N ILE A 29 18.54 -13.17 9.97
CA ILE A 29 19.31 -11.93 9.85
C ILE A 29 18.88 -11.21 8.57
N ILE A 30 18.51 -9.94 8.71
CA ILE A 30 18.16 -9.07 7.59
C ILE A 30 19.40 -8.32 7.14
N GLY A 31 19.85 -8.60 5.90
CA GLY A 31 20.98 -7.93 5.27
C GLY A 31 20.57 -6.76 4.37
N LEU A 32 21.14 -5.58 4.57
CA LEU A 32 20.86 -4.37 3.78
C LEU A 32 22.03 -3.93 2.88
N GLY A 33 23.07 -4.76 2.76
CA GLY A 33 24.28 -4.47 1.97
C GLY A 33 25.18 -3.47 2.69
N LYS A 34 25.50 -2.34 2.04
CA LYS A 34 26.40 -1.30 2.60
C LYS A 34 25.95 -0.69 3.94
N PHE A 35 24.67 -0.84 4.28
CA PHE A 35 24.09 -0.30 5.51
C PHE A 35 24.23 -1.25 6.71
N GLY A 36 24.72 -2.47 6.49
CA GLY A 36 24.88 -3.50 7.52
C GLY A 36 23.75 -4.53 7.51
N SER A 37 23.65 -5.26 8.61
CA SER A 37 22.64 -6.27 8.87
C SER A 37 22.18 -6.19 10.31
N PHE A 38 21.03 -6.77 10.63
CA PHE A 38 20.52 -6.83 12.00
C PHE A 38 19.60 -8.06 12.16
N PRO A 39 19.35 -8.55 13.39
CA PRO A 39 18.47 -9.68 13.62
C PRO A 39 17.00 -9.26 13.47
N ALA A 40 16.21 -10.05 12.73
CA ALA A 40 14.79 -9.77 12.46
C ALA A 40 13.97 -9.60 13.75
N ASN A 41 14.32 -10.34 14.81
CA ASN A 41 13.66 -10.30 16.12
C ASN A 41 13.70 -8.92 16.77
N SER A 42 14.65 -8.04 16.41
CA SER A 42 14.68 -6.66 16.92
C SER A 42 13.48 -5.82 16.48
N LEU A 43 12.83 -6.19 15.36
CA LEU A 43 11.67 -5.49 14.82
C LEU A 43 10.33 -6.08 15.29
N LEU A 44 10.28 -7.35 15.69
CA LEU A 44 9.04 -8.01 16.07
C LEU A 44 8.37 -7.31 17.26
N GLY A 45 7.06 -7.08 17.15
CA GLY A 45 6.27 -6.39 18.19
C GLY A 45 6.55 -4.89 18.31
N ARG A 46 7.38 -4.30 17.44
CA ARG A 46 7.64 -2.86 17.39
C ARG A 46 6.64 -2.16 16.46
N PRO A 47 6.31 -0.89 16.72
CA PRO A 47 5.43 -0.14 15.83
C PRO A 47 6.16 0.29 14.55
N TYR A 48 5.38 0.44 13.48
CA TYR A 48 5.84 1.01 12.22
C TYR A 48 6.24 2.50 12.36
N TYR A 49 6.94 3.00 11.34
CA TYR A 49 7.44 4.36 11.18
C TYR A 49 8.52 4.82 12.17
N LEU A 50 8.95 3.95 13.09
CA LEU A 50 10.13 4.21 13.91
C LEU A 50 11.41 4.19 13.07
N THR A 51 12.32 5.10 13.40
CA THR A 51 13.67 5.12 12.84
C THR A 51 14.62 4.41 13.78
N TRP A 52 15.38 3.47 13.23
CA TRP A 52 16.34 2.63 13.96
C TRP A 52 17.75 2.91 13.48
N SER A 53 18.71 2.90 14.40
CA SER A 53 20.14 2.85 14.10
C SER A 53 20.60 1.40 14.14
N ILE A 54 21.32 0.96 13.10
CA ILE A 54 21.90 -0.38 13.04
C ILE A 54 23.19 -0.38 13.85
N LEU A 55 23.28 -1.31 14.80
CA LEU A 55 24.43 -1.52 15.66
C LEU A 55 25.28 -2.68 15.14
N ASP A 56 26.60 -2.51 15.16
CA ASP A 56 27.57 -3.55 14.81
C ASP A 56 28.35 -3.99 16.07
N GLY A 57 29.10 -5.09 15.97
CA GLY A 57 29.98 -5.57 17.04
C GLY A 57 29.23 -6.26 18.18
N GLU A 58 29.63 -5.96 19.43
CA GLU A 58 29.09 -6.62 20.63
C GLU A 58 27.60 -6.33 20.86
N ASN A 59 27.14 -5.13 20.44
CA ASN A 59 25.74 -4.71 20.57
C ASN A 59 24.93 -4.95 19.29
N PHE A 60 25.26 -5.97 18.49
CA PHE A 60 24.62 -6.26 17.21
C PHE A 60 23.09 -6.28 17.32
N GLY A 61 22.42 -5.35 16.63
CA GLY A 61 21.00 -5.12 16.86
C GLY A 61 20.49 -3.81 16.27
N LEU A 62 19.31 -3.39 16.74
CA LEU A 62 18.69 -2.11 16.41
C LEU A 62 18.46 -1.27 17.66
N GLU A 63 18.80 0.01 17.57
CA GLU A 63 18.54 1.01 18.60
C GLU A 63 17.54 2.06 18.07
N PRO A 64 16.46 2.39 18.81
CA PRO A 64 15.52 3.40 18.37
C PRO A 64 16.16 4.80 18.42
N VAL A 65 16.04 5.56 17.34
CA VAL A 65 16.54 6.95 17.29
C VAL A 65 15.48 7.87 17.90
N PRO A 66 15.83 8.68 18.93
CA PRO A 66 14.88 9.63 19.52
C PRO A 66 14.35 10.65 18.51
N ILE A 67 13.07 11.00 18.64
CA ILE A 67 12.41 11.99 17.76
C ILE A 67 13.09 13.36 17.87
N SER A 68 13.62 13.71 19.05
CA SER A 68 14.37 14.96 19.26
C SER A 68 15.64 15.04 18.39
N GLU A 69 16.37 13.93 18.22
CA GLU A 69 17.54 13.84 17.33
C GLU A 69 17.14 13.98 15.86
N LEU A 70 16.02 13.36 15.45
CA LEU A 70 15.52 13.48 14.08
C LEU A 70 15.02 14.90 13.77
N ASN A 71 14.35 15.54 14.74
CA ASN A 71 13.84 16.88 14.59
C ASN A 71 14.96 17.91 14.60
N SER A 72 15.95 17.76 15.47
CA SER A 72 17.12 18.65 15.49
C SER A 72 17.90 18.59 14.18
N GLU A 73 18.03 17.43 13.54
CA GLU A 73 18.66 17.33 12.22
C GLU A 73 17.85 18.02 11.11
N LYS A 74 16.51 17.95 11.18
CA LYS A 74 15.63 18.63 10.21
C LYS A 74 15.59 20.14 10.45
N LEU A 75 15.62 20.60 11.70
CA LEU A 75 15.48 21.99 12.12
C LEU A 75 16.80 22.74 12.27
N ALA A 76 17.93 22.06 12.50
CA ALA A 76 19.29 22.64 12.43
C ALA A 76 19.63 23.17 11.02
N THR A 77 18.67 23.06 10.09
CA THR A 77 18.62 23.79 8.84
C THR A 77 18.37 25.30 8.98
N HIS A 78 18.03 25.80 10.19
CA HIS A 78 17.60 27.19 10.43
C HIS A 78 18.28 27.93 11.57
N THR A 79 18.89 27.25 12.54
CA THR A 79 19.49 27.95 13.69
C THR A 79 20.82 28.57 13.29
N ILE A 80 20.81 29.89 13.08
CA ILE A 80 22.01 30.72 13.21
C ILE A 80 22.43 30.60 14.68
N PRO A 81 23.65 30.14 14.99
CA PRO A 81 24.13 30.21 16.36
C PRO A 81 24.29 31.69 16.70
N THR A 82 23.35 32.24 17.48
CA THR A 82 23.53 33.54 18.13
C THR A 82 24.67 33.39 19.13
N ALA A 83 25.86 33.80 18.73
CA ALA A 83 27.03 33.85 19.59
C ALA A 83 26.91 35.04 20.55
N SER A 84 26.06 34.92 21.58
CA SER A 84 26.16 35.75 22.80
C SER A 84 25.24 35.22 23.90
N SER A 85 25.75 34.30 24.72
CA SER A 85 25.27 34.16 26.10
C SER A 85 26.41 33.64 26.97
N ASP A 86 27.32 34.54 27.34
CA ASP A 86 28.21 34.33 28.48
C ASP A 86 27.37 34.46 29.78
N PRO A 87 27.40 33.49 30.70
CA PRO A 87 26.53 33.46 31.88
C PRO A 87 27.04 34.31 33.06
N ALA A 88 27.90 35.29 32.81
CA ALA A 88 28.69 35.95 33.85
C ALA A 88 28.49 37.48 33.88
N LYS A 89 27.25 37.96 33.98
CA LYS A 89 26.96 39.35 34.42
C LYS A 89 25.46 39.57 34.71
N ALA A 90 24.95 38.90 35.74
CA ALA A 90 23.68 39.29 36.35
C ALA A 90 23.88 39.46 37.86
N SER A 91 24.27 40.66 38.29
CA SER A 91 24.05 41.07 39.68
C SER A 91 23.92 42.59 39.80
N LYS A 92 22.94 42.99 40.63
CA LYS A 92 22.69 44.30 41.26
C LYS A 92 21.83 45.33 40.50
N LYS A 93 20.52 45.31 40.78
CA LYS A 93 19.84 46.24 41.73
C LYS A 93 18.32 46.07 41.68
N SER A 94 17.68 45.73 42.80
CA SER A 94 16.78 46.63 43.56
C SER A 94 16.14 45.88 44.73
N LYS A 95 15.66 46.66 45.71
CA LYS A 95 15.42 46.32 47.12
C LYS A 95 13.99 45.84 47.38
N ASN A 96 13.89 45.03 48.44
CA ASN A 96 12.74 44.58 49.26
C ASN A 96 11.46 45.42 49.25
N THR A 97 10.32 44.69 49.24
CA THR A 97 9.25 44.78 50.27
C THR A 97 8.61 43.40 50.47
N ASP A 98 8.41 43.02 51.73
CA ASP A 98 7.84 41.75 52.22
C ASP A 98 6.36 41.53 51.86
N SER A 99 5.93 40.29 51.64
CA SER A 99 5.07 39.53 52.58
C SER A 99 4.37 38.29 51.97
N SER A 100 4.43 37.20 52.76
CA SER A 100 3.53 36.03 52.84
C SER A 100 3.27 35.11 51.63
N THR A 101 3.79 33.89 51.74
CA THR A 101 3.19 32.63 51.21
C THR A 101 1.95 32.25 52.03
N PRO A 102 0.96 31.50 51.46
CA PRO A 102 1.10 30.04 51.45
C PRO A 102 0.54 29.30 50.21
N SER A 103 1.20 28.16 49.96
CA SER A 103 0.77 26.89 49.34
C SER A 103 -0.66 26.73 48.81
N GLY A 104 -0.78 26.07 47.65
CA GLY A 104 -1.90 25.16 47.37
C GLY A 104 -2.29 25.00 45.90
N VAL A 105 -1.88 23.87 45.32
CA VAL A 105 -2.62 22.97 44.41
C VAL A 105 -3.55 23.53 43.31
N ASP A 106 -3.28 23.03 42.09
CA ASP A 106 -4.22 22.45 41.10
C ASP A 106 -4.18 23.07 39.70
N SER A 107 -3.57 22.32 38.77
CA SER A 107 -3.95 22.34 37.36
C SER A 107 -5.34 21.73 37.21
N PRO A 108 -6.22 22.37 36.41
CA PRO A 108 -6.85 21.59 35.35
C PRO A 108 -7.10 22.39 34.06
N GLY A 109 -7.18 21.64 32.95
CA GLY A 109 -8.12 21.97 31.88
C GLY A 109 -7.56 22.75 30.70
N LEU A 110 -6.89 22.07 29.78
CA LEU A 110 -6.88 22.44 28.37
C LEU A 110 -8.29 22.20 27.81
N ALA A 111 -9.10 23.25 27.79
CA ALA A 111 -10.28 23.35 26.94
C ALA A 111 -10.03 24.44 25.90
N LEU A 112 -10.51 24.15 24.69
CA LEU A 112 -10.44 24.96 23.49
C LEU A 112 -10.88 26.40 23.73
N GLU A 113 -10.37 27.35 22.93
CA GLU A 113 -11.25 28.23 22.19
C GLU A 113 -10.52 28.99 21.06
N ASP A 114 -11.17 28.95 19.90
CA ASP A 114 -10.90 29.71 18.69
C ASP A 114 -10.97 31.21 18.99
N THR A 115 -9.91 31.95 18.70
CA THR A 115 -9.93 33.42 18.77
C THR A 115 -10.32 33.99 17.42
N ALA A 116 -11.63 34.12 17.20
CA ALA A 116 -12.21 35.09 16.28
C ALA A 116 -12.45 36.39 17.06
N ILE A 117 -11.86 37.50 16.60
CA ILE A 117 -12.06 38.82 17.21
C ILE A 117 -13.29 39.47 16.57
N GLY A 118 -14.36 39.61 17.37
CA GLY A 118 -15.48 40.50 17.10
C GLY A 118 -15.15 41.91 17.57
N VAL A 119 -15.30 42.89 16.69
CA VAL A 119 -15.16 44.32 16.99
C VAL A 119 -16.44 44.80 17.68
N GLN A 120 -16.29 45.40 18.86
CA GLN A 120 -17.35 46.10 19.57
C GLN A 120 -16.94 47.57 19.72
N VAL A 121 -17.80 48.47 19.25
CA VAL A 121 -17.60 49.93 19.29
C VAL A 121 -18.22 50.46 20.58
N GLY A 122 -17.42 51.16 21.38
CA GLY A 122 -17.80 52.06 22.48
C GLY A 122 -16.61 52.99 22.72
N ASP A 123 -16.72 54.27 22.36
CA ASP A 123 -17.22 55.40 23.17
C ASP A 123 -16.14 55.95 24.13
N ASP A 124 -15.35 56.85 23.54
CA ASP A 124 -14.89 58.15 24.03
C ASP A 124 -14.40 58.27 25.48
N GLY A 125 -13.11 57.97 25.67
CA GLY A 125 -12.30 58.49 26.77
C GLY A 125 -11.12 59.26 26.20
N GLU A 126 -11.13 60.59 26.34
CA GLU A 126 -9.97 61.46 26.10
C GLU A 126 -8.84 61.07 27.06
N GLU A 127 -7.86 60.32 26.57
CA GLU A 127 -6.52 60.28 27.13
C GLU A 127 -5.63 61.08 26.18
N ASP A 128 -4.87 62.03 26.74
CA ASP A 128 -3.90 62.85 26.02
C ASP A 128 -2.85 61.96 25.35
N ASP A 129 -3.11 61.57 24.10
CA ASP A 129 -2.13 60.98 23.21
C ASP A 129 -1.06 62.04 22.94
N GLU A 130 0.06 61.97 23.67
CA GLU A 130 1.32 62.47 23.14
C GLU A 130 1.57 61.70 21.84
N ASP A 131 1.23 62.33 20.71
CA ASP A 131 1.63 61.92 19.37
C ASP A 131 3.15 61.78 19.35
N VAL A 132 3.67 60.61 19.72
CA VAL A 132 5.01 60.18 19.33
C VAL A 132 4.88 59.93 17.84
N ALA A 133 4.99 61.00 17.07
CA ALA A 133 5.19 60.95 15.63
C ALA A 133 6.42 60.07 15.42
N LEU A 134 6.20 58.78 15.16
CA LEU A 134 7.23 57.87 14.72
C LEU A 134 7.70 58.42 13.38
N ASP A 135 8.77 59.20 13.44
CA ASP A 135 9.39 59.83 12.30
C ASP A 135 9.66 58.75 11.25
N ALA A 136 8.95 58.84 10.12
CA ALA A 136 9.09 57.88 9.03
C ALA A 136 10.56 57.77 8.58
N GLY A 137 11.34 58.85 8.73
CA GLY A 137 12.78 58.87 8.48
C GLY A 137 13.61 58.04 9.48
N MET A 138 13.18 57.96 10.75
CA MET A 138 13.82 57.09 11.75
C MET A 138 13.51 55.61 11.50
N LEU A 139 12.28 55.27 11.13
CA LEU A 139 11.92 53.89 10.78
C LEU A 139 12.68 53.42 9.54
N GLU A 140 12.85 54.28 8.54
CA GLU A 140 13.59 53.97 7.32
C GLU A 140 15.11 53.80 7.59
N GLN A 141 15.67 54.60 8.50
CA GLN A 141 17.05 54.43 8.96
C GLN A 141 17.25 53.16 9.79
N GLU A 142 16.30 52.79 10.64
CA GLU A 142 16.34 51.55 11.42
C GLU A 142 16.23 50.34 10.48
N LEU A 143 15.34 50.39 9.48
CA LEU A 143 15.20 49.35 8.45
C LEU A 143 16.46 49.21 7.58
N GLU A 144 17.07 50.32 7.16
CA GLU A 144 18.35 50.30 6.45
C GLU A 144 19.48 49.75 7.32
N ARG A 145 19.50 50.09 8.60
CA ARG A 145 20.49 49.61 9.55
C ARG A 145 20.33 48.11 9.79
N GLU A 146 19.10 47.63 9.95
CA GLU A 146 18.76 46.21 10.04
C GLU A 146 19.11 45.47 8.75
N GLN A 147 18.83 46.04 7.57
CA GLN A 147 19.24 45.47 6.29
C GLN A 147 20.76 45.39 6.15
N LYS A 148 21.50 46.44 6.53
CA LYS A 148 22.98 46.45 6.52
C LYS A 148 23.56 45.45 7.53
N LEU A 149 22.94 45.29 8.70
CA LEU A 149 23.31 44.25 9.67
C LEU A 149 23.05 42.85 9.10
N TRP A 150 21.89 42.64 8.48
CA TRP A 150 21.52 41.39 7.85
C TRP A 150 22.47 41.04 6.70
N GLU A 151 22.79 42.00 5.83
CA GLU A 151 23.78 41.83 4.74
C GLU A 151 25.19 41.56 5.26
N ALA A 152 25.59 42.20 6.37
CA ALA A 152 26.88 41.97 7.02
C ALA A 152 26.98 40.57 7.66
N GLU A 153 25.87 40.05 8.20
CA GLU A 153 25.77 38.70 8.77
C GLU A 153 25.49 37.61 7.72
N MET A 154 25.00 37.99 6.54
CA MET A 154 24.64 37.06 5.47
C MET A 154 25.89 36.49 4.80
N LYS A 155 26.29 35.32 5.29
CA LYS A 155 27.32 34.49 4.64
C LYS A 155 26.97 34.25 3.18
N ASN A 156 27.95 34.36 2.29
CA ASN A 156 27.81 34.08 0.86
C ASN A 156 28.99 33.24 0.36
N ASN A 157 28.89 32.76 -0.88
CA ASN A 157 29.87 31.86 -1.48
C ASN A 157 31.03 32.56 -2.19
N ARG A 158 31.20 33.89 -2.05
CA ARG A 158 32.21 34.66 -2.81
C ARG A 158 33.65 34.18 -2.54
N ASP A 159 33.93 33.80 -1.29
CA ASP A 159 35.26 33.40 -0.82
C ASP A 159 35.42 31.87 -0.67
N ILE A 160 34.50 31.09 -1.25
CA ILE A 160 34.56 29.63 -1.27
C ILE A 160 35.25 29.20 -2.57
N ARG A 161 36.38 28.50 -2.46
CA ARG A 161 37.08 27.90 -3.60
C ARG A 161 36.81 26.39 -3.66
N ASP A 162 36.60 25.87 -4.87
CA ASP A 162 36.35 24.43 -5.10
C ASP A 162 37.66 23.70 -5.41
N ASP A 163 38.48 23.51 -4.36
CA ASP A 163 39.78 22.86 -4.46
C ASP A 163 39.79 21.54 -3.67
N GLN A 164 40.64 20.59 -4.06
CA GLN A 164 40.80 19.31 -3.35
C GLN A 164 41.26 19.48 -1.88
N THR A 165 41.83 20.64 -1.54
CA THR A 165 42.25 21.02 -0.18
C THR A 165 41.10 21.41 0.74
N ALA A 166 39.87 21.57 0.22
CA ALA A 166 38.72 21.96 1.02
C ALA A 166 38.34 20.93 2.10
N GLN A 167 38.72 19.67 1.91
CA GLN A 167 38.52 18.59 2.88
C GLN A 167 39.87 17.93 3.19
N SER A 168 40.39 18.13 4.40
CA SER A 168 41.70 17.58 4.80
C SER A 168 41.66 16.11 5.21
N MET A 169 40.50 15.59 5.62
CA MET A 169 40.37 14.18 5.99
C MET A 169 40.50 13.27 4.76
N THR A 170 41.49 12.38 4.81
CA THR A 170 41.78 11.43 3.71
C THR A 170 40.76 10.29 3.65
N TRP A 171 40.65 9.65 2.47
CA TRP A 171 39.76 8.50 2.31
C TRP A 171 40.16 7.31 3.20
N GLN A 172 41.47 7.10 3.41
CA GLN A 172 42.02 6.03 4.24
C GLN A 172 41.64 6.22 5.72
N GLU A 173 41.65 7.45 6.23
CA GLU A 173 41.14 7.77 7.57
C GLU A 173 39.66 7.45 7.70
N ILE A 174 38.85 7.80 6.69
CA ILE A 174 37.42 7.47 6.67
C ILE A 174 37.21 5.95 6.68
N GLU A 175 38.04 5.19 5.95
CA GLU A 175 37.94 3.73 5.94
C GLU A 175 38.34 3.12 7.29
N LYS A 176 39.38 3.66 7.95
CA LYS A 176 39.77 3.27 9.31
C LYS A 176 38.63 3.51 10.31
N LEU A 177 37.98 4.68 10.25
CA LEU A 177 36.83 5.00 11.11
C LEU A 177 35.59 4.14 10.82
N LYS A 178 35.43 3.67 9.58
CA LYS A 178 34.38 2.68 9.26
C LYS A 178 34.71 1.30 9.82
N LYS A 179 35.99 0.90 9.77
CA LYS A 179 36.48 -0.40 10.25
C LYS A 179 36.51 -0.48 11.78
N SER A 180 36.66 0.63 12.49
CA SER A 180 36.61 0.65 13.96
C SER A 180 35.23 0.29 14.53
N GLY A 181 34.18 0.18 13.69
CA GLY A 181 33.01 -0.65 13.94
C GLY A 181 32.08 -0.27 15.10
N GLY A 182 32.34 0.81 15.83
CA GLY A 182 31.53 1.21 16.98
C GLY A 182 30.19 1.85 16.61
N THR A 183 29.21 1.71 17.52
CA THR A 183 27.86 2.31 17.51
C THR A 183 27.81 3.85 17.29
N GLY A 184 28.96 4.54 17.39
CA GLY A 184 29.09 5.99 17.15
C GLY A 184 29.93 6.38 15.93
N SER A 185 30.51 5.42 15.20
CA SER A 185 31.47 5.68 14.11
C SER A 185 30.93 6.64 13.05
N GLY A 186 29.66 6.51 12.67
CA GLY A 186 29.01 7.41 11.72
C GLY A 186 28.94 8.86 12.21
N LYS A 187 28.57 9.08 13.48
CA LYS A 187 28.50 10.42 14.10
C LYS A 187 29.90 11.03 14.22
N GLU A 188 30.90 10.24 14.61
CA GLU A 188 32.29 10.67 14.71
C GLU A 188 32.87 11.07 13.34
N ILE A 189 32.64 10.26 12.30
CA ILE A 189 33.05 10.59 10.92
C ILE A 189 32.44 11.92 10.49
N ILE A 190 31.15 12.15 10.76
CA ILE A 190 30.47 13.39 10.38
C ILE A 190 31.08 14.57 11.13
N SER A 191 31.22 14.47 12.46
CA SER A 191 31.81 15.53 13.28
C SER A 191 33.20 15.91 12.79
N ARG A 192 34.07 14.92 12.57
CA ARG A 192 35.42 15.15 12.09
C ARG A 192 35.44 15.73 10.68
N LEU A 193 34.56 15.28 9.77
CA LEU A 193 34.41 15.85 8.42
C LEU A 193 33.92 17.30 8.40
N LEU A 194 33.17 17.72 9.43
CA LEU A 194 32.76 19.12 9.59
C LEU A 194 33.92 19.96 10.14
N GLN A 195 34.63 19.46 11.15
CA GLN A 195 35.80 20.14 11.75
C GLN A 195 36.97 20.30 10.75
N SER A 196 37.17 19.31 9.87
CA SER A 196 38.27 19.28 8.91
C SER A 196 37.98 20.01 7.59
N HIS A 197 36.82 20.65 7.46
CA HIS A 197 36.40 21.33 6.23
C HIS A 197 36.81 22.81 6.24
N ALA A 198 37.76 23.19 5.37
CA ALA A 198 38.43 24.50 5.39
C ALA A 198 37.48 25.72 5.26
N TYR A 199 36.40 25.58 4.49
CA TYR A 199 35.45 26.66 4.22
C TYR A 199 34.08 26.44 4.87
N ILE A 200 34.02 25.68 5.98
CA ILE A 200 32.74 25.33 6.60
C ILE A 200 32.05 26.57 7.16
N ASP A 201 32.81 27.48 7.76
CA ASP A 201 32.30 28.71 8.39
C ASP A 201 31.79 29.74 7.39
N LYS A 202 32.30 29.70 6.15
CA LYS A 202 31.87 30.55 5.03
C LYS A 202 30.55 30.10 4.40
N LYS A 203 30.09 28.88 4.70
CA LYS A 203 28.82 28.36 4.17
C LYS A 203 27.63 29.08 4.79
N THR A 204 26.65 29.39 3.96
CA THR A 204 25.32 29.81 4.41
C THR A 204 24.68 28.71 5.27
N ALA A 205 23.76 29.05 6.18
CA ALA A 205 23.06 28.08 7.01
C ALA A 205 22.42 26.94 6.17
N PHE A 206 21.79 27.28 5.04
CA PHE A 206 21.18 26.30 4.14
C PHE A 206 22.20 25.38 3.45
N SER A 207 23.36 25.91 3.06
CA SER A 207 24.41 25.12 2.42
C SER A 207 25.14 24.22 3.42
N LEU A 208 25.33 24.68 4.65
CA LEU A 208 25.82 23.88 5.77
C LEU A 208 24.85 22.73 6.05
N ALA A 209 23.55 23.03 6.20
CA ALA A 209 22.57 22.00 6.48
C ALA A 209 22.40 20.99 5.34
N LYS A 210 22.47 21.43 4.07
CA LYS A 210 22.51 20.54 2.90
C LYS A 210 23.76 19.63 2.94
N TYR A 211 24.91 20.18 3.33
CA TYR A 211 26.14 19.41 3.49
C TYR A 211 26.00 18.36 4.61
N THR A 212 25.51 18.76 5.79
CA THR A 212 25.27 17.87 6.93
C THR A 212 24.28 16.77 6.57
N LYS A 213 23.11 17.08 5.99
CA LYS A 213 22.11 16.08 5.53
C LYS A 213 22.73 15.05 4.58
N ARG A 214 23.59 15.50 3.65
CA ARG A 214 24.27 14.60 2.71
C ARG A 214 25.25 13.65 3.43
N LYS A 215 25.93 14.13 4.47
CA LYS A 215 26.89 13.34 5.24
C LYS A 215 26.16 12.39 6.21
N THR A 216 25.10 12.84 6.88
CA THR A 216 24.24 11.99 7.71
C THR A 216 23.67 10.83 6.89
N ASN A 217 23.08 11.10 5.72
CA ASN A 217 22.54 10.07 4.83
C ASN A 217 23.61 9.10 4.30
N LYS A 218 24.90 9.49 4.27
CA LYS A 218 25.99 8.65 3.76
C LYS A 218 26.61 7.77 4.85
N TYR A 219 26.75 8.27 6.07
CA TYR A 219 27.53 7.63 7.13
C TYR A 219 26.69 7.08 8.28
N LEU A 220 25.48 7.58 8.51
CA LEU A 220 24.59 7.01 9.51
C LEU A 220 23.85 5.81 8.93
N LYS A 221 23.96 4.67 9.63
CA LYS A 221 23.27 3.43 9.29
C LYS A 221 21.87 3.42 9.90
N ARG A 222 21.02 4.36 9.47
CA ARG A 222 19.64 4.44 9.95
C ARG A 222 18.66 3.80 8.98
N ILE A 223 17.61 3.20 9.50
CA ILE A 223 16.52 2.64 8.70
C ILE A 223 15.18 3.05 9.29
N ARG A 224 14.15 3.13 8.45
CA ARG A 224 12.77 3.30 8.90
C ARG A 224 11.94 2.16 8.35
N VAL A 225 11.16 1.51 9.21
CA VAL A 225 10.27 0.42 8.78
C VAL A 225 8.89 1.01 8.51
N ILE A 226 8.35 0.72 7.33
CA ILE A 226 7.07 1.21 6.80
C ILE A 226 6.22 -0.03 6.49
N PRO A 227 4.90 -0.01 6.76
CA PRO A 227 4.03 -1.12 6.35
C PRO A 227 4.04 -1.28 4.83
N ALA A 228 3.91 -2.51 4.35
CA ALA A 228 3.68 -2.78 2.93
C ALA A 228 2.18 -2.70 2.59
N ASP A 229 1.51 -1.64 3.01
CA ASP A 229 0.12 -1.34 2.61
C ASP A 229 0.04 -1.05 1.10
N VAL A 230 -1.17 -1.01 0.53
CA VAL A 230 -1.31 -0.86 -0.93
C VAL A 230 -0.67 0.45 -1.43
N PRO A 231 -0.84 1.61 -0.76
CA PRO A 231 -0.19 2.86 -1.18
C PRO A 231 1.34 2.81 -1.13
N ASN A 232 1.95 2.33 -0.04
CA ASN A 232 3.41 2.27 0.09
C ASN A 232 3.99 1.21 -0.85
N PHE A 233 3.28 0.10 -1.06
CA PHE A 233 3.68 -0.93 -2.01
C PHE A 233 3.60 -0.43 -3.46
N THR A 234 2.53 0.27 -3.84
CA THR A 234 2.39 0.91 -5.16
C THR A 234 3.54 1.89 -5.42
N ASN A 235 3.84 2.76 -4.46
CA ASN A 235 4.98 3.68 -4.55
C ASN A 235 6.34 2.97 -4.62
N TYR A 236 6.51 1.86 -3.91
CA TYR A 236 7.70 1.01 -4.01
C TYR A 236 7.84 0.40 -5.42
N LEU A 237 6.74 -0.13 -5.98
CA LEU A 237 6.76 -0.75 -7.30
C LEU A 237 7.15 0.26 -8.38
N ILE A 238 6.60 1.48 -8.37
CA ILE A 238 6.92 2.54 -9.34
C ILE A 238 8.40 2.93 -9.33
N THR A 239 9.03 2.87 -8.14
CA THR A 239 10.41 3.37 -7.94
C THR A 239 11.48 2.30 -8.07
N GLN A 240 11.19 1.03 -7.74
CA GLN A 240 12.19 -0.03 -7.65
C GLN A 240 11.92 -1.24 -8.57
N LYS A 241 10.68 -1.47 -9.00
CA LYS A 241 10.29 -2.60 -9.86
C LYS A 241 9.75 -2.11 -11.21
N GLU A 242 9.61 -3.01 -12.16
CA GLU A 242 9.17 -2.74 -13.54
C GLU A 242 7.75 -2.13 -13.53
N PRO A 243 7.59 -0.80 -13.70
CA PRO A 243 6.30 -0.13 -13.55
C PRO A 243 5.32 -0.47 -14.68
N LEU A 244 5.84 -0.93 -15.81
CA LEU A 244 5.05 -1.43 -16.93
C LEU A 244 4.20 -2.64 -16.54
N LYS A 245 4.67 -3.49 -15.61
CA LYS A 245 3.89 -4.66 -15.13
C LYS A 245 2.62 -4.30 -14.39
N MET A 246 2.54 -3.08 -13.87
CA MET A 246 1.38 -2.54 -13.16
C MET A 246 0.68 -1.44 -13.98
N LEU A 247 0.87 -1.43 -15.31
CA LEU A 247 0.30 -0.44 -16.22
C LEU A 247 0.61 1.01 -15.81
N GLU A 248 1.76 1.24 -15.17
CA GLU A 248 2.19 2.52 -14.61
C GLU A 248 1.15 3.21 -13.69
N ILE A 249 0.24 2.45 -13.08
CA ILE A 249 -0.79 2.98 -12.20
C ILE A 249 -0.18 3.68 -10.99
N ARG A 250 -0.64 4.89 -10.69
CA ARG A 250 -0.13 5.67 -9.56
C ARG A 250 -1.09 5.61 -8.39
N ASP A 251 -0.57 5.87 -7.19
CA ASP A 251 -1.36 5.82 -5.96
C ASP A 251 -2.59 6.74 -6.01
N GLU A 252 -2.43 7.96 -6.54
CA GLU A 252 -3.54 8.89 -6.72
C GLU A 252 -4.62 8.37 -7.68
N ALA A 253 -4.21 7.73 -8.77
CA ALA A 253 -5.12 7.18 -9.78
C ALA A 253 -5.85 5.97 -9.21
N MET A 254 -5.14 5.11 -8.47
CA MET A 254 -5.73 3.99 -7.75
C MET A 254 -6.81 4.46 -6.76
N GLY A 255 -6.51 5.48 -5.94
CA GLY A 255 -7.47 6.04 -4.99
C GLY A 255 -8.73 6.63 -5.65
N LEU A 256 -8.56 7.31 -6.79
CA LEU A 256 -9.68 7.81 -7.59
C LEU A 256 -10.51 6.68 -8.19
N MET A 257 -9.87 5.65 -8.75
CA MET A 257 -10.55 4.48 -9.30
C MET A 257 -11.41 3.78 -8.25
N MET A 258 -10.86 3.55 -7.05
CA MET A 258 -11.62 2.94 -5.95
C MET A 258 -12.83 3.80 -5.53
N SER A 259 -12.70 5.12 -5.62
CA SER A 259 -13.76 6.06 -5.25
C SER A 259 -14.85 6.15 -6.32
N TRP A 260 -14.49 6.24 -7.60
CA TRP A 260 -15.43 6.27 -8.72
C TRP A 260 -16.16 4.95 -8.91
N ALA A 261 -15.49 3.82 -8.66
CA ALA A 261 -16.13 2.51 -8.69
C ALA A 261 -16.99 2.22 -7.45
N ASP A 262 -17.07 3.16 -6.49
CA ASP A 262 -17.80 3.04 -5.23
C ASP A 262 -17.44 1.74 -4.48
N VAL A 263 -16.13 1.43 -4.40
CA VAL A 263 -15.63 0.21 -3.75
C VAL A 263 -15.77 0.34 -2.23
N LYS A 264 -16.60 -0.53 -1.65
CA LYS A 264 -16.92 -0.56 -0.22
C LYS A 264 -17.25 -1.97 0.26
N TRP A 265 -17.19 -2.15 1.58
CA TRP A 265 -17.59 -3.40 2.22
C TRP A 265 -19.04 -3.75 1.87
N GLY A 266 -19.29 -5.03 1.57
CA GLY A 266 -20.61 -5.55 1.21
C GLY A 266 -20.90 -5.53 -0.29
N GLY A 267 -20.15 -4.78 -1.10
CA GLY A 267 -20.35 -4.75 -2.55
C GLY A 267 -19.91 -6.04 -3.26
N ARG A 268 -20.48 -6.29 -4.44
CA ARG A 268 -20.04 -7.30 -5.40
C ARG A 268 -19.41 -6.61 -6.59
N TYR A 269 -18.12 -6.84 -6.81
CA TYR A 269 -17.40 -6.17 -7.88
C TYR A 269 -16.84 -7.16 -8.88
N LEU A 270 -16.86 -6.76 -10.15
CA LEU A 270 -16.14 -7.43 -11.23
C LEU A 270 -14.84 -6.67 -11.49
N VAL A 271 -13.74 -7.38 -11.69
CA VAL A 271 -12.46 -6.75 -11.98
C VAL A 271 -11.73 -7.50 -13.07
N ILE A 272 -11.14 -6.76 -14.00
CA ILE A 272 -10.19 -7.29 -14.98
C ILE A 272 -8.86 -6.62 -14.66
N ASP A 273 -7.88 -7.42 -14.27
CA ASP A 273 -6.63 -6.94 -13.68
C ASP A 273 -5.40 -7.57 -14.36
N ASP A 274 -4.75 -6.81 -15.24
CA ASP A 274 -3.44 -7.15 -15.81
C ASP A 274 -2.26 -6.55 -15.01
N THR A 275 -2.53 -5.90 -13.87
CA THR A 275 -1.49 -5.30 -13.02
C THR A 275 -0.78 -6.31 -12.12
N GLY A 276 -1.13 -7.60 -12.21
CA GLY A 276 -0.57 -8.67 -11.37
C GLY A 276 -1.27 -8.82 -10.02
N GLY A 277 -2.47 -8.26 -9.87
CA GLY A 277 -3.27 -8.30 -8.64
C GLY A 277 -3.18 -7.03 -7.78
N LEU A 278 -2.57 -5.94 -8.28
CA LEU A 278 -2.45 -4.70 -7.51
C LEU A 278 -3.80 -3.99 -7.35
N VAL A 279 -4.62 -3.97 -8.41
CA VAL A 279 -5.98 -3.42 -8.35
C VAL A 279 -6.84 -4.28 -7.43
N VAL A 280 -6.72 -5.61 -7.53
CA VAL A 280 -7.38 -6.55 -6.60
C VAL A 280 -6.97 -6.28 -5.15
N ALA A 281 -5.68 -6.01 -4.88
CA ALA A 281 -5.19 -5.66 -3.55
C ALA A 281 -5.85 -4.37 -3.04
N ALA A 282 -5.89 -3.31 -3.85
CA ALA A 282 -6.54 -2.04 -3.49
C ALA A 282 -8.02 -2.22 -3.14
N MET A 283 -8.75 -3.00 -3.95
CA MET A 283 -10.15 -3.32 -3.68
C MET A 283 -10.30 -4.10 -2.39
N ALA A 284 -9.46 -5.12 -2.18
CA ALA A 284 -9.45 -5.94 -0.99
C ALA A 284 -9.14 -5.11 0.28
N GLU A 285 -8.22 -4.15 0.21
CA GLU A 285 -7.90 -3.24 1.32
C GLU A 285 -9.12 -2.40 1.70
N ARG A 286 -9.77 -1.78 0.70
CA ARG A 286 -10.98 -0.96 0.88
C ARG A 286 -12.17 -1.77 1.42
N MET A 287 -12.26 -3.04 1.05
CA MET A 287 -13.29 -3.97 1.52
C MET A 287 -12.96 -4.63 2.87
N GLY A 288 -11.78 -4.35 3.43
CA GLY A 288 -11.32 -4.95 4.70
C GLY A 288 -11.02 -6.44 4.60
N LEU A 289 -10.54 -6.90 3.46
CA LEU A 289 -10.23 -8.31 3.13
C LEU A 289 -8.74 -8.66 3.20
N LEU A 290 -7.84 -7.66 3.30
CA LEU A 290 -6.39 -7.88 3.44
C LEU A 290 -5.94 -8.07 4.89
N ALA A 291 -6.67 -7.52 5.86
CA ALA A 291 -6.35 -7.71 7.26
C ALA A 291 -6.95 -9.04 7.75
N GLY A 292 -6.14 -9.88 8.41
CA GLY A 292 -6.63 -11.11 9.04
C GLY A 292 -7.73 -10.84 10.06
N GLU A 293 -8.58 -11.84 10.36
CA GLU A 293 -9.75 -11.72 11.24
C GLU A 293 -9.46 -11.05 12.61
N ASP A 294 -8.22 -11.16 13.10
CA ASP A 294 -7.75 -10.56 14.36
C ASP A 294 -7.75 -9.03 14.38
N ALA A 295 -7.68 -8.36 13.22
CA ALA A 295 -7.77 -6.90 13.14
C ALA A 295 -9.22 -6.38 13.32
N ARG A 296 -10.22 -7.24 13.14
CA ARG A 296 -11.64 -6.88 13.10
C ARG A 296 -12.38 -7.15 14.41
N ALA A 297 -11.79 -7.89 15.35
CA ALA A 297 -12.36 -8.02 16.68
C ALA A 297 -12.29 -6.64 17.38
N PRO A 298 -13.41 -6.04 17.82
CA PRO A 298 -13.34 -4.89 18.70
C PRO A 298 -12.51 -5.32 19.91
N LYS A 299 -11.34 -4.70 20.09
CA LYS A 299 -10.51 -4.93 21.26
C LYS A 299 -11.40 -4.63 22.46
N LYS A 300 -11.91 -5.68 23.10
CA LYS A 300 -12.60 -5.55 24.38
C LYS A 300 -11.60 -4.86 25.27
N VAL A 301 -11.85 -3.59 25.55
CA VAL A 301 -11.10 -2.83 26.54
C VAL A 301 -11.31 -3.62 27.82
N SER A 302 -10.33 -4.43 28.21
CA SER A 302 -10.36 -5.11 29.49
C SER A 302 -10.30 -3.99 30.52
N SER A 303 -11.46 -3.71 31.11
CA SER A 303 -11.61 -2.82 32.25
C SER A 303 -10.90 -3.44 33.45
N ALA A 304 -9.58 -3.33 33.48
CA ALA A 304 -8.75 -3.71 34.61
C ALA A 304 -8.45 -2.46 35.44
N ARG A 305 -9.33 -2.15 36.39
CA ARG A 305 -8.95 -1.52 37.67
C ARG A 305 -10.12 -1.51 38.65
N LYS A 306 -10.39 -2.66 39.29
CA LYS A 306 -10.98 -2.65 40.63
C LYS A 306 -9.84 -2.82 41.62
N ARG A 307 -9.43 -1.70 42.23
CA ARG A 307 -8.46 -1.66 43.33
C ARG A 307 -9.02 -2.51 44.47
N LYS A 308 -8.30 -3.56 44.89
CA LYS A 308 -8.58 -4.30 46.13
C LYS A 308 -7.78 -3.62 47.24
N ARG A 309 -8.51 -3.04 48.20
CA ARG A 309 -7.98 -2.48 49.45
C ARG A 309 -7.60 -3.66 50.34
N GLU A 310 -6.39 -3.63 50.89
CA GLU A 310 -5.99 -4.54 51.97
C GLU A 310 -6.67 -4.10 53.27
N GLU A 311 -7.24 -5.06 53.97
CA GLU A 311 -7.43 -5.03 55.42
C GLU A 311 -7.18 -6.44 55.93
N THR A 312 -6.40 -6.46 57.01
CA THR A 312 -5.83 -7.57 57.79
C THR A 312 -6.89 -8.50 58.38
N ASP A 313 -6.56 -9.77 58.63
CA ASP A 313 -6.36 -10.30 59.99
C ASP A 313 -6.47 -11.84 60.10
N ASP A 314 -5.52 -12.41 60.85
CA ASP A 314 -5.48 -13.66 61.61
C ASP A 314 -5.89 -15.05 61.05
N GLY A 315 -4.85 -15.87 60.80
CA GLY A 315 -4.45 -16.94 61.73
C GLY A 315 -5.20 -18.29 61.73
N LYS A 316 -4.52 -19.37 61.31
CA LYS A 316 -4.03 -20.49 62.16
C LYS A 316 -3.75 -21.80 61.39
N ASP A 317 -2.47 -22.16 61.41
CA ASP A 317 -1.85 -23.41 61.87
C ASP A 317 -2.17 -24.83 61.34
N ALA A 318 -1.03 -25.50 61.12
CA ALA A 318 -0.67 -26.93 61.27
C ALA A 318 -0.91 -27.86 60.05
N LYS A 319 0.16 -28.18 59.30
CA LYS A 319 1.20 -29.23 59.51
C LYS A 319 0.69 -30.64 59.18
N GLU A 320 1.09 -31.22 58.06
CA GLU A 320 2.37 -31.94 57.77
C GLU A 320 2.36 -33.39 58.28
N GLU A 321 2.69 -34.30 57.36
CA GLU A 321 3.46 -35.57 57.47
C GLU A 321 3.02 -36.47 56.29
N GLU A 322 3.84 -36.68 55.25
CA GLU A 322 4.96 -37.68 55.16
C GLU A 322 4.46 -39.12 55.46
N GLU A 323 4.79 -40.19 54.74
CA GLU A 323 5.79 -40.46 53.70
C GLU A 323 5.49 -41.87 53.09
N ALA A 324 6.15 -42.16 51.97
CA ALA A 324 6.77 -43.45 51.62
C ALA A 324 5.97 -44.67 51.04
N LEU A 325 6.31 -44.93 49.76
CA LEU A 325 6.86 -46.18 49.17
C LEU A 325 5.98 -47.44 48.89
N VAL A 326 5.60 -47.61 47.60
CA VAL A 326 5.89 -48.68 46.59
C VAL A 326 6.34 -50.07 47.16
N PRO A 327 5.88 -51.27 46.69
CA PRO A 327 5.92 -51.70 45.28
C PRO A 327 4.94 -52.79 44.74
N GLN A 328 4.91 -52.88 43.40
CA GLN A 328 4.80 -54.08 42.52
C GLN A 328 3.63 -55.09 42.67
N ALA A 329 2.91 -55.34 41.58
CA ALA A 329 3.00 -56.56 40.76
C ALA A 329 1.79 -56.72 39.81
N GLU A 330 1.97 -57.60 38.84
CA GLU A 330 1.37 -57.68 37.52
C GLU A 330 -0.06 -58.24 37.41
N ALA A 331 -0.70 -57.85 36.30
CA ALA A 331 -1.58 -58.61 35.40
C ALA A 331 -2.73 -59.47 35.98
N THR A 332 -3.96 -59.18 35.55
CA THR A 332 -4.69 -59.98 34.54
C THR A 332 -6.13 -59.49 34.32
N GLU A 333 -6.55 -59.55 33.05
CA GLU A 333 -7.89 -59.87 32.54
C GLU A 333 -9.11 -58.92 32.77
N ALA A 334 -9.67 -58.47 31.64
CA ALA A 334 -11.01 -57.88 31.49
C ALA A 334 -12.10 -58.98 31.58
N PRO A 335 -13.40 -58.70 31.85
CA PRO A 335 -14.26 -58.04 30.86
C PRO A 335 -15.42 -57.15 31.37
N GLU A 336 -15.84 -56.26 30.47
CA GLU A 336 -17.20 -55.77 30.14
C GLU A 336 -18.33 -55.83 31.18
N THR A 337 -18.91 -54.68 31.56
CA THR A 337 -20.20 -54.14 31.01
C THR A 337 -20.85 -53.07 31.92
N THR A 338 -21.51 -52.11 31.25
CA THR A 338 -22.64 -51.25 31.68
C THR A 338 -22.45 -50.12 32.71
N GLU A 339 -22.48 -48.89 32.16
CA GLU A 339 -23.31 -47.73 32.52
C GLU A 339 -23.54 -47.36 34.01
N ALA A 340 -23.01 -46.21 34.44
CA ALA A 340 -23.76 -44.97 34.66
C ALA A 340 -23.05 -44.00 35.64
N ALA A 341 -23.31 -42.70 35.42
CA ALA A 341 -23.12 -41.57 36.35
C ALA A 341 -21.76 -40.82 36.40
N GLN A 342 -21.74 -39.72 35.65
CA GLN A 342 -21.52 -38.34 36.11
C GLN A 342 -20.23 -37.99 36.89
N LYS A 343 -19.36 -37.24 36.17
CA LYS A 343 -18.85 -35.89 36.48
C LYS A 343 -18.14 -35.71 37.83
N GLU A 344 -16.83 -35.45 37.78
CA GLU A 344 -16.21 -34.12 37.96
C GLU A 344 -14.78 -34.17 37.38
N ALA A 345 -14.49 -33.35 36.37
CA ALA A 345 -13.16 -33.22 35.78
C ALA A 345 -12.67 -31.79 36.02
N SER A 346 -11.47 -31.69 36.57
CA SER A 346 -10.78 -30.48 36.96
C SER A 346 -10.34 -29.62 35.76
N ASP A 347 -10.54 -28.31 35.89
CA ASP A 347 -10.15 -27.28 34.95
C ASP A 347 -8.61 -27.13 34.87
N ASN A 348 -8.03 -27.43 33.70
CA ASN A 348 -6.66 -27.09 33.36
C ASN A 348 -6.67 -26.16 32.12
N PRO A 349 -6.21 -24.89 32.23
CA PRO A 349 -6.43 -23.86 31.19
C PRO A 349 -5.58 -24.00 29.92
N TYR A 350 -4.79 -25.06 29.77
CA TYR A 350 -3.98 -25.33 28.57
C TYR A 350 -4.50 -26.46 27.68
N ASN A 351 -5.67 -27.02 27.97
CA ASN A 351 -6.30 -28.01 27.08
C ASN A 351 -7.62 -27.44 26.53
N THR A 352 -7.51 -26.50 25.58
CA THR A 352 -8.67 -26.23 24.73
C THR A 352 -8.84 -27.46 23.84
N PRO A 353 -9.98 -28.17 23.89
CA PRO A 353 -10.23 -29.22 22.92
C PRO A 353 -10.28 -28.54 21.56
N ILE A 354 -9.26 -28.79 20.72
CA ILE A 354 -9.36 -28.53 19.29
C ILE A 354 -10.58 -29.33 18.87
N LYS A 355 -11.71 -28.64 18.69
CA LYS A 355 -12.90 -29.25 18.13
C LYS A 355 -12.43 -29.94 16.84
N PRO A 356 -12.56 -31.27 16.70
CA PRO A 356 -12.29 -31.88 15.41
C PRO A 356 -13.20 -31.13 14.43
N LYS A 357 -12.61 -30.55 13.38
CA LYS A 357 -13.39 -29.94 12.29
C LYS A 357 -14.14 -31.09 11.59
N THR A 358 -15.21 -31.56 12.21
CA THR A 358 -16.16 -32.51 11.66
C THR A 358 -17.12 -31.70 10.80
N GLY A 359 -16.85 -31.67 9.51
CA GLY A 359 -17.62 -30.93 8.54
C GLY A 359 -16.67 -30.33 7.51
N TYR A 360 -16.60 -30.96 6.35
CA TYR A 360 -16.03 -30.32 5.18
C TYR A 360 -16.94 -29.14 4.86
N GLU A 361 -16.63 -27.94 5.36
CA GLU A 361 -17.37 -26.72 5.03
C GLU A 361 -17.40 -26.60 3.51
N GLN A 362 -18.59 -26.81 2.97
CA GLN A 362 -18.96 -26.47 1.61
C GLN A 362 -18.62 -24.99 1.47
N THR A 363 -17.71 -24.64 0.55
CA THR A 363 -17.33 -23.23 0.35
C THR A 363 -18.50 -22.53 -0.32
N THR A 364 -19.48 -22.14 0.48
CA THR A 364 -20.58 -21.29 0.06
C THR A 364 -19.98 -19.95 -0.35
N ILE A 365 -20.23 -19.57 -1.60
CA ILE A 365 -19.78 -18.28 -2.10
C ILE A 365 -20.59 -17.21 -1.36
N PRO A 366 -19.95 -16.22 -0.71
CA PRO A 366 -20.69 -15.19 -0.03
C PRO A 366 -21.50 -14.37 -1.04
N ASN A 367 -22.74 -14.06 -0.69
CA ASN A 367 -23.65 -13.29 -1.55
C ASN A 367 -23.25 -11.81 -1.68
N SER A 368 -22.27 -11.35 -0.89
CA SER A 368 -21.86 -9.96 -0.78
C SER A 368 -20.37 -9.88 -0.42
N ASN A 369 -19.77 -8.69 -0.58
CA ASN A 369 -18.36 -8.45 -0.29
C ASN A 369 -17.42 -9.34 -1.13
N THR A 370 -17.70 -9.51 -2.42
CA THR A 370 -16.91 -10.38 -3.31
C THR A 370 -16.20 -9.59 -4.39
N ILE A 371 -15.02 -10.08 -4.76
CA ILE A 371 -14.24 -9.59 -5.90
C ILE A 371 -14.17 -10.75 -6.90
N THR A 372 -14.81 -10.60 -8.05
CA THR A 372 -14.72 -11.57 -9.16
C THR A 372 -13.69 -11.08 -10.16
N VAL A 373 -12.56 -11.78 -10.27
CA VAL A 373 -11.48 -11.49 -11.22
C VAL A 373 -11.75 -12.24 -12.52
N LEU A 374 -11.95 -11.51 -13.60
CA LEU A 374 -12.05 -12.05 -14.95
C LEU A 374 -10.68 -11.98 -15.63
N HIS A 375 -10.19 -13.12 -16.14
CA HIS A 375 -8.85 -13.24 -16.70
C HIS A 375 -8.81 -14.04 -18.01
N THR A 376 -7.76 -13.84 -18.81
CA THR A 376 -7.59 -14.48 -20.13
C THR A 376 -6.92 -15.84 -20.07
N GLN A 377 -6.00 -16.01 -19.12
CA GLN A 377 -5.20 -17.24 -18.96
C GLN A 377 -5.99 -18.32 -18.20
N ASP A 378 -5.43 -19.53 -18.09
CA ASP A 378 -6.04 -20.60 -17.29
C ASP A 378 -6.10 -20.24 -15.78
N GLN A 379 -5.12 -19.49 -15.29
CA GLN A 379 -5.06 -18.99 -13.92
C GLN A 379 -4.83 -17.47 -13.89
N PRO A 380 -5.43 -16.73 -12.95
CA PRO A 380 -5.22 -15.30 -12.84
C PRO A 380 -3.81 -14.99 -12.32
N ASN A 381 -3.18 -13.95 -12.86
CA ASN A 381 -1.91 -13.45 -12.31
C ASN A 381 -2.17 -12.54 -11.11
N LEU A 382 -2.06 -13.10 -9.91
CA LEU A 382 -2.25 -12.39 -8.64
C LEU A 382 -0.97 -12.39 -7.78
N SER A 383 0.19 -12.39 -8.43
CA SER A 383 1.50 -12.51 -7.78
C SER A 383 1.83 -11.35 -6.83
N LEU A 384 1.21 -10.17 -7.04
CA LEU A 384 1.37 -9.00 -6.18
C LEU A 384 0.52 -9.04 -4.90
N LEU A 385 -0.27 -10.09 -4.68
CA LEU A 385 -0.96 -10.30 -3.40
C LEU A 385 -0.07 -10.90 -2.30
N ARG A 386 1.11 -11.44 -2.67
CA ARG A 386 2.05 -12.07 -1.73
C ARG A 386 2.45 -11.16 -0.55
N PRO A 387 2.78 -9.87 -0.73
CA PRO A 387 3.13 -8.97 0.38
C PRO A 387 2.01 -8.80 1.41
N PHE A 388 0.76 -9.05 0.99
CA PHE A 388 -0.42 -9.01 1.85
C PHE A 388 -0.75 -10.40 2.41
N ASN A 389 0.25 -11.26 2.58
CA ASN A 389 0.12 -12.61 3.13
C ASN A 389 -0.82 -13.55 2.34
N PHE A 390 -1.06 -13.26 1.06
CA PHE A 390 -1.87 -14.10 0.17
C PHE A 390 -1.05 -14.64 -1.00
N ASP A 391 -0.51 -15.84 -0.81
CA ASP A 391 0.25 -16.58 -1.84
C ASP A 391 -0.64 -17.55 -2.62
N THR A 392 -0.93 -17.22 -3.87
CA THR A 392 -1.74 -18.05 -4.76
C THR A 392 -1.10 -19.38 -5.12
N ALA A 393 0.24 -19.49 -5.06
CA ALA A 393 0.95 -20.74 -5.33
C ALA A 393 0.82 -21.74 -4.17
N ASN A 394 0.61 -21.25 -2.94
CA ASN A 394 0.56 -22.05 -1.72
C ASN A 394 -0.79 -21.95 -1.01
N LEU A 395 -1.87 -22.21 -1.74
CA LEU A 395 -3.25 -22.00 -1.27
C LEU A 395 -3.61 -22.76 0.02
N ILE A 396 -2.89 -23.85 0.33
CA ILE A 396 -3.03 -24.64 1.56
C ILE A 396 -2.73 -23.78 2.80
N ASN A 397 -1.74 -22.89 2.70
CA ASN A 397 -1.31 -22.04 3.81
C ASN A 397 -2.12 -20.73 3.90
N THR A 398 -2.87 -20.38 2.84
CA THR A 398 -3.68 -19.14 2.78
C THR A 398 -5.17 -19.38 3.00
N THR A 399 -5.57 -20.61 3.35
CA THR A 399 -6.98 -20.98 3.56
C THR A 399 -7.62 -20.21 4.73
N THR A 400 -6.84 -19.67 5.66
CA THR A 400 -7.31 -18.79 6.75
C THR A 400 -7.43 -17.33 6.33
N HIS A 401 -6.94 -16.94 5.16
CA HIS A 401 -6.98 -15.57 4.69
C HIS A 401 -8.39 -15.22 4.19
N PRO A 402 -8.97 -14.04 4.52
CA PRO A 402 -10.32 -13.65 4.09
C PRO A 402 -10.52 -13.70 2.57
N LEU A 403 -9.50 -13.36 1.78
CA LEU A 403 -9.57 -13.50 0.32
C LEU A 403 -9.86 -14.91 -0.18
N SER A 404 -9.56 -15.98 0.56
CA SER A 404 -9.83 -17.36 0.10
C SER A 404 -11.33 -17.64 -0.16
N THR A 405 -12.21 -16.93 0.56
CA THR A 405 -13.67 -17.02 0.41
C THR A 405 -14.24 -15.90 -0.46
N HIS A 406 -13.66 -14.70 -0.40
CA HIS A 406 -14.19 -13.50 -1.04
C HIS A 406 -13.62 -13.22 -2.45
N LEU A 407 -12.47 -13.80 -2.79
CA LEU A 407 -11.86 -13.69 -4.12
C LEU A 407 -12.30 -14.86 -4.99
N LEU A 408 -13.00 -14.53 -6.08
CA LEU A 408 -13.49 -15.47 -7.08
C LEU A 408 -12.72 -15.23 -8.36
N SER A 409 -12.24 -16.28 -9.01
CA SER A 409 -11.54 -16.20 -10.30
C SER A 409 -12.38 -16.89 -11.37
N LEU A 410 -12.45 -16.27 -12.54
CA LEU A 410 -13.19 -16.79 -13.69
C LEU A 410 -12.41 -16.47 -14.96
N SER A 411 -12.22 -17.45 -15.85
CA SER A 411 -11.64 -17.19 -17.17
C SER A 411 -12.70 -16.68 -18.15
N TYR A 412 -12.28 -15.96 -19.20
CA TYR A 412 -13.19 -15.58 -20.29
C TYR A 412 -13.86 -16.79 -20.95
N LEU A 413 -13.14 -17.92 -21.08
CA LEU A 413 -13.70 -19.18 -21.57
C LEU A 413 -14.85 -19.65 -20.67
N GLN A 414 -14.64 -19.69 -19.37
CA GLN A 414 -15.64 -20.10 -18.38
C GLN A 414 -16.86 -19.17 -18.34
N LEU A 415 -16.68 -17.87 -18.64
CA LEU A 415 -17.77 -16.91 -18.68
C LEU A 415 -18.57 -16.98 -19.98
N LEU A 416 -17.90 -17.07 -21.13
CA LEU A 416 -18.54 -16.99 -22.45
C LEU A 416 -19.06 -18.35 -22.93
N SER A 417 -18.28 -19.42 -22.73
CA SER A 417 -18.57 -20.78 -23.20
C SER A 417 -18.25 -21.81 -22.10
N PRO A 418 -18.95 -21.77 -20.95
CA PRO A 418 -18.68 -22.68 -19.84
C PRO A 418 -18.72 -24.16 -20.23
N GLU A 419 -19.58 -24.54 -21.16
CA GLU A 419 -19.73 -25.92 -21.65
C GLU A 419 -18.49 -26.51 -22.32
N SER A 420 -17.50 -25.69 -22.66
CA SER A 420 -16.22 -26.14 -23.22
C SER A 420 -15.16 -26.42 -22.15
N ASP A 421 -15.39 -26.04 -20.89
CA ASP A 421 -14.40 -26.16 -19.82
C ASP A 421 -14.42 -27.56 -19.17
N VAL A 422 -13.28 -28.25 -19.28
CA VAL A 422 -13.01 -29.55 -18.65
C VAL A 422 -13.15 -29.53 -17.13
N THR A 423 -13.00 -28.36 -16.49
CA THR A 423 -13.09 -28.28 -15.03
C THR A 423 -14.53 -28.34 -14.50
N LEU A 424 -15.52 -28.17 -15.39
CA LEU A 424 -16.95 -28.37 -15.12
C LEU A 424 -17.40 -29.83 -15.29
N GLU A 425 -16.54 -30.73 -15.76
CA GLU A 425 -16.82 -32.18 -15.83
C GLU A 425 -17.14 -32.74 -14.45
N ARG A 426 -18.26 -33.46 -14.34
CA ARG A 426 -18.66 -34.08 -13.08
C ARG A 426 -17.90 -35.37 -12.85
N PRO A 427 -17.19 -35.52 -11.71
CA PRO A 427 -16.60 -36.81 -11.36
C PRO A 427 -17.70 -37.88 -11.31
N GLN A 428 -17.42 -39.05 -11.88
CA GLN A 428 -18.34 -40.20 -11.83
C GLN A 428 -18.84 -40.41 -10.40
N VAL A 429 -20.16 -40.39 -10.21
CA VAL A 429 -20.77 -40.46 -8.88
C VAL A 429 -20.46 -41.82 -8.27
N ILE A 430 -19.61 -41.84 -7.25
CA ILE A 430 -19.30 -43.06 -6.50
C ILE A 430 -20.24 -43.10 -5.29
N PRO A 431 -21.01 -44.19 -5.07
CA PRO A 431 -21.87 -44.30 -3.90
C PRO A 431 -21.07 -44.20 -2.60
N ASP A 432 -21.63 -43.50 -1.60
CA ASP A 432 -21.07 -43.36 -0.25
C ASP A 432 -20.53 -44.65 0.39
N PRO A 433 -21.20 -45.82 0.32
CA PRO A 433 -20.64 -47.04 0.88
C PRO A 433 -19.31 -47.42 0.22
N VAL A 434 -19.19 -47.24 -1.11
CA VAL A 434 -17.97 -47.51 -1.87
C VAL A 434 -16.91 -46.46 -1.57
N LEU A 435 -17.27 -45.18 -1.47
CA LEU A 435 -16.34 -44.10 -1.11
C LEU A 435 -15.66 -44.32 0.24
N ARG A 436 -16.37 -44.87 1.22
CA ARG A 436 -15.82 -45.18 2.54
C ARG A 436 -14.77 -46.28 2.50
N THR A 437 -14.89 -47.22 1.56
CA THR A 437 -13.90 -48.30 1.35
C THR A 437 -12.65 -47.85 0.60
N LEU A 438 -12.70 -46.71 -0.11
CA LEU A 438 -11.55 -46.21 -0.85
C LEU A 438 -10.44 -45.72 0.08
N LYS A 439 -9.18 -45.90 -0.37
CA LYS A 439 -8.01 -45.33 0.29
C LYS A 439 -8.17 -43.82 0.49
N SER A 440 -7.71 -43.30 1.63
CA SER A 440 -7.86 -41.89 2.04
C SER A 440 -7.51 -40.88 0.94
N VAL A 441 -6.41 -41.12 0.20
CA VAL A 441 -5.98 -40.25 -0.92
C VAL A 441 -7.00 -40.23 -2.06
N LYS A 442 -7.51 -41.40 -2.47
CA LYS A 442 -8.51 -41.50 -3.56
C LYS A 442 -9.82 -40.83 -3.15
N ARG A 443 -10.27 -41.06 -1.91
CA ARG A 443 -11.46 -40.42 -1.33
C ARG A 443 -11.31 -38.90 -1.26
N SER A 444 -10.17 -38.40 -0.76
CA SER A 444 -9.88 -36.96 -0.68
C SER A 444 -9.85 -36.30 -2.06
N ASN A 445 -9.23 -36.94 -3.05
CA ASN A 445 -9.19 -36.44 -4.42
C ASN A 445 -10.57 -36.40 -5.08
N TYR A 446 -11.42 -37.41 -4.85
CA TYR A 446 -12.81 -37.41 -5.32
C TYR A 446 -13.58 -36.19 -4.78
N HIS A 447 -13.58 -35.97 -3.46
CA HIS A 447 -14.25 -34.81 -2.85
C HIS A 447 -13.62 -33.47 -3.26
N ARG A 448 -12.31 -33.42 -3.55
CA ARG A 448 -11.66 -32.21 -4.08
C ARG A 448 -12.17 -31.87 -5.47
N LYS A 449 -12.30 -32.86 -6.36
CA LYS A 449 -12.85 -32.66 -7.70
C LYS A 449 -14.30 -32.20 -7.66
N CYS A 450 -15.14 -32.84 -6.84
CA CYS A 450 -16.55 -32.44 -6.68
C CYS A 450 -16.67 -30.99 -6.19
N ARG A 451 -15.92 -30.62 -5.14
CA ARG A 451 -15.93 -29.25 -4.60
C ARG A 451 -15.42 -28.21 -5.60
N ARG A 452 -14.38 -28.55 -6.36
CA ARG A 452 -13.85 -27.65 -7.40
C ARG A 452 -14.90 -27.37 -8.47
N GLN A 453 -15.53 -28.42 -8.98
CA GLN A 453 -16.58 -28.33 -10.00
C GLN A 453 -17.78 -27.54 -9.48
N GLU A 454 -18.30 -27.87 -8.29
CA GLU A 454 -19.43 -27.17 -7.66
C GLU A 454 -19.12 -25.69 -7.41
N ARG A 455 -17.92 -25.39 -6.88
CA ARG A 455 -17.48 -24.01 -6.69
C ARG A 455 -17.44 -23.25 -8.01
N LEU A 456 -16.88 -23.83 -9.06
CA LEU A 456 -16.81 -23.17 -10.37
C LEU A 456 -18.20 -22.95 -10.97
N LEU A 457 -19.07 -23.97 -10.94
CA LEU A 457 -20.44 -23.85 -11.42
C LEU A 457 -21.19 -22.74 -10.70
N ASN A 458 -20.98 -22.61 -9.38
CA ASN A 458 -21.54 -21.52 -8.60
C ASN A 458 -20.96 -20.15 -8.99
N ILE A 459 -19.64 -20.04 -9.25
CA ILE A 459 -19.02 -18.79 -9.74
C ILE A 459 -19.59 -18.41 -11.10
N VAL A 460 -19.61 -19.34 -12.07
CA VAL A 460 -20.13 -19.13 -13.43
C VAL A 460 -21.59 -18.68 -13.37
N SER A 461 -22.43 -19.43 -12.65
CA SER A 461 -23.86 -19.15 -12.52
C SER A 461 -24.09 -17.80 -11.82
N SER A 462 -23.36 -17.51 -10.75
CA SER A 462 -23.46 -16.25 -10.01
C SER A 462 -22.97 -15.05 -10.82
N THR A 463 -21.95 -15.25 -11.66
CA THR A 463 -21.39 -14.19 -12.51
C THR A 463 -22.33 -13.88 -13.67
N ARG A 464 -22.83 -14.91 -14.37
CA ARG A 464 -23.76 -14.74 -15.50
C ARG A 464 -25.13 -14.20 -15.13
N ARG A 465 -25.59 -14.44 -13.90
CA ARG A 465 -26.78 -13.76 -13.37
C ARG A 465 -26.58 -12.25 -13.20
N GLY A 466 -25.35 -11.76 -13.24
CA GLY A 466 -25.02 -10.35 -13.12
C GLY A 466 -25.28 -9.80 -11.70
N GLY A 467 -25.73 -8.55 -11.64
CA GLY A 467 -26.01 -7.86 -10.38
C GLY A 467 -24.74 -7.40 -9.65
N PHE A 468 -23.71 -7.04 -10.39
CA PHE A 468 -22.51 -6.42 -9.83
C PHE A 468 -22.74 -4.94 -9.55
N ASP A 469 -22.24 -4.45 -8.42
CA ASP A 469 -22.37 -3.06 -7.98
C ASP A 469 -21.46 -2.11 -8.77
N GLY A 470 -20.33 -2.63 -9.24
CA GLY A 470 -19.42 -1.91 -10.13
C GLY A 470 -18.38 -2.83 -10.76
N ALA A 471 -17.68 -2.31 -11.75
CA ALA A 471 -16.58 -3.00 -12.40
C ALA A 471 -15.37 -2.08 -12.59
N ILE A 472 -14.18 -2.65 -12.40
CA ILE A 472 -12.91 -1.99 -12.68
C ILE A 472 -12.18 -2.75 -13.77
N ILE A 473 -11.79 -2.03 -14.82
CA ILE A 473 -11.06 -2.57 -15.98
C ILE A 473 -9.67 -1.94 -15.97
N ALA A 474 -8.63 -2.74 -15.72
CA ALA A 474 -7.23 -2.35 -15.82
C ALA A 474 -6.50 -3.39 -16.66
N THR A 475 -6.60 -3.26 -17.98
CA THR A 475 -6.13 -4.26 -18.95
C THR A 475 -5.43 -3.62 -20.14
N GLY A 476 -4.54 -4.39 -20.78
CA GLY A 476 -4.00 -4.06 -22.10
C GLY A 476 -4.82 -4.62 -23.27
N MET A 477 -5.97 -5.25 -22.99
CA MET A 477 -6.88 -5.79 -24.00
C MET A 477 -7.66 -4.69 -24.74
N GLU A 478 -8.22 -5.05 -25.88
CA GLU A 478 -9.14 -4.24 -26.65
C GLU A 478 -10.42 -3.97 -25.84
N LEU A 479 -10.84 -2.69 -25.75
CA LEU A 479 -11.87 -2.27 -24.80
C LEU A 479 -13.30 -2.61 -25.25
N SER A 480 -13.59 -2.67 -26.55
CA SER A 480 -14.97 -2.93 -27.01
C SER A 480 -15.46 -4.31 -26.62
N GLY A 481 -14.65 -5.36 -26.84
CA GLY A 481 -14.98 -6.72 -26.45
C GLY A 481 -15.14 -6.86 -24.93
N VAL A 482 -14.28 -6.18 -24.17
CA VAL A 482 -14.34 -6.19 -22.70
C VAL A 482 -15.60 -5.48 -22.20
N ILE A 483 -15.89 -4.27 -22.68
CA ILE A 483 -17.06 -3.48 -22.28
C ILE A 483 -18.35 -4.22 -22.61
N ASN A 484 -18.46 -4.84 -23.80
CA ASN A 484 -19.62 -5.62 -24.19
C ASN A 484 -19.86 -6.83 -23.28
N THR A 485 -18.79 -7.43 -22.75
CA THR A 485 -18.89 -8.55 -21.82
C THR A 485 -19.25 -8.10 -20.41
N VAL A 486 -18.68 -6.98 -19.93
CA VAL A 486 -18.80 -6.50 -18.56
C VAL A 486 -20.11 -5.75 -18.31
N THR A 487 -20.50 -4.87 -19.24
CA THR A 487 -21.63 -3.94 -19.01
C THR A 487 -22.97 -4.66 -18.73
N PRO A 488 -23.34 -5.75 -19.44
CA PRO A 488 -24.55 -6.51 -19.14
C PRO A 488 -24.56 -7.19 -17.76
N LEU A 489 -23.39 -7.40 -17.16
CA LEU A 489 -23.26 -8.02 -15.84
C LEU A 489 -23.49 -7.01 -14.70
N LEU A 490 -23.34 -5.72 -14.99
CA LEU A 490 -23.58 -4.66 -14.02
C LEU A 490 -25.07 -4.48 -13.76
N LYS A 491 -25.43 -4.15 -12.52
CA LYS A 491 -26.78 -3.69 -12.20
C LYS A 491 -27.02 -2.30 -12.80
N GLY A 492 -28.28 -1.90 -12.95
CA GLY A 492 -28.63 -0.52 -13.29
C GLY A 492 -28.00 0.46 -12.30
N SER A 493 -27.40 1.55 -12.81
CA SER A 493 -26.60 2.51 -12.03
C SER A 493 -25.29 1.95 -11.42
N GLY A 494 -24.86 0.76 -11.84
CA GLY A 494 -23.54 0.23 -11.50
C GLY A 494 -22.42 1.08 -12.09
N GLN A 495 -21.34 1.25 -11.35
CA GLN A 495 -20.22 2.10 -11.77
C GLN A 495 -19.23 1.30 -12.62
N LEU A 496 -18.82 1.86 -13.76
CA LEU A 496 -17.77 1.29 -14.61
C LEU A 496 -16.57 2.22 -14.63
N VAL A 497 -15.41 1.73 -14.19
CA VAL A 497 -14.15 2.48 -14.20
C VAL A 497 -13.14 1.76 -15.08
N ILE A 498 -12.61 2.47 -16.07
CA ILE A 498 -11.61 1.95 -16.99
C ILE A 498 -10.31 2.73 -16.77
N TYR A 499 -9.24 1.99 -16.52
CA TYR A 499 -7.90 2.52 -16.42
C TYR A 499 -7.09 2.10 -17.63
N SER A 500 -6.46 3.08 -18.26
CA SER A 500 -5.45 2.89 -19.31
C SER A 500 -4.27 3.80 -19.01
N PRO A 501 -3.03 3.34 -19.21
CA PRO A 501 -1.86 4.22 -19.10
C PRO A 501 -1.90 5.35 -20.12
N SER A 502 -2.49 5.12 -21.29
CA SER A 502 -2.58 6.10 -22.37
C SER A 502 -4.03 6.57 -22.60
N VAL A 503 -4.20 7.78 -23.12
CA VAL A 503 -5.53 8.42 -23.24
C VAL A 503 -6.31 7.97 -24.47
N GLU A 504 -5.61 7.46 -25.48
CA GLU A 504 -6.17 7.15 -26.80
C GLU A 504 -7.27 6.07 -26.72
N PRO A 505 -7.08 4.92 -26.04
CA PRO A 505 -8.14 3.92 -25.90
C PRO A 505 -9.38 4.46 -25.17
N LEU A 506 -9.18 5.38 -24.21
CA LEU A 506 -10.30 5.98 -23.47
C LEU A 506 -11.07 6.97 -24.35
N SER A 507 -10.36 7.71 -25.22
CA SER A 507 -10.99 8.64 -26.16
C SER A 507 -11.87 7.92 -27.19
N GLU A 508 -11.47 6.72 -27.63
CA GLU A 508 -12.29 5.88 -28.51
C GLU A 508 -13.60 5.44 -27.84
N VAL A 509 -13.54 5.00 -26.58
CA VAL A 509 -14.74 4.63 -25.81
C VAL A 509 -15.72 5.80 -25.66
N VAL A 510 -15.20 7.01 -25.39
CA VAL A 510 -16.02 8.22 -25.31
C VAL A 510 -16.66 8.55 -26.66
N ASP A 511 -15.92 8.39 -27.76
CA ASP A 511 -16.44 8.62 -29.11
C ASP A 511 -17.54 7.61 -29.49
N TRP A 512 -17.35 6.32 -29.17
CA TRP A 512 -18.38 5.29 -29.37
C TRP A 512 -19.68 5.62 -28.65
N CYS A 513 -19.59 6.24 -27.46
CA CYS A 513 -20.73 6.65 -26.64
C CYS A 513 -21.19 8.10 -26.90
N SER A 514 -20.67 8.74 -27.95
CA SER A 514 -21.00 10.13 -28.28
C SER A 514 -22.49 10.31 -28.54
N THR A 515 -22.98 11.52 -28.30
CA THR A 515 -24.40 11.84 -28.52
C THR A 515 -24.84 11.56 -29.95
N LEU A 516 -23.97 11.85 -30.94
CA LEU A 516 -24.24 11.62 -32.36
C LEU A 516 -24.41 10.12 -32.67
N ARG A 517 -23.47 9.29 -32.24
CA ARG A 517 -23.57 7.83 -32.44
C ARG A 517 -24.74 7.24 -31.68
N ARG A 518 -25.00 7.71 -30.45
CA ARG A 518 -26.17 7.27 -29.66
C ARG A 518 -27.49 7.60 -30.35
N THR A 519 -27.64 8.79 -30.94
CA THR A 519 -28.86 9.16 -31.67
C THR A 519 -29.07 8.31 -32.92
N GLU A 520 -28.01 8.04 -33.69
CA GLU A 520 -28.10 7.17 -34.87
C GLU A 520 -28.41 5.72 -34.48
N PHE A 521 -27.76 5.19 -33.44
CA PHE A 521 -28.03 3.86 -32.92
C PHE A 521 -29.50 3.70 -32.49
N MET A 522 -30.03 4.69 -31.77
CA MET A 522 -31.44 4.72 -31.36
C MET A 522 -32.40 4.79 -32.56
N ARG A 523 -32.04 5.54 -33.62
CA ARG A 523 -32.82 5.61 -34.87
C ARG A 523 -32.85 4.24 -35.56
N ILE A 524 -31.70 3.61 -35.74
CA ILE A 524 -31.56 2.28 -36.36
C ILE A 524 -32.34 1.23 -35.56
N LYS A 525 -32.25 1.25 -34.22
CA LYS A 525 -32.99 0.34 -33.34
C LYS A 525 -34.50 0.54 -33.45
N LYS A 526 -34.97 1.79 -33.52
CA LYS A 526 -36.40 2.09 -33.72
C LYS A 526 -36.89 1.63 -35.09
N GLU A 527 -36.09 1.82 -36.14
CA GLU A 527 -36.42 1.36 -37.50
C GLU A 527 -36.50 -0.17 -37.59
N SER A 528 -35.59 -0.89 -36.94
CA SER A 528 -35.61 -2.35 -36.88
C SER A 528 -36.79 -2.89 -36.05
N GLU A 529 -37.13 -2.24 -34.93
CA GLU A 529 -38.32 -2.56 -34.13
C GLU A 529 -39.63 -2.32 -34.90
N THR A 530 -39.73 -1.22 -35.66
CA THR A 530 -40.92 -0.98 -36.51
C THR A 530 -41.06 -1.99 -37.63
N SER A 531 -39.93 -2.42 -38.22
CA SER A 531 -39.91 -3.41 -39.32
C SER A 531 -40.20 -4.84 -38.85
N SER A 532 -39.95 -5.16 -37.57
CA SER A 532 -40.15 -6.50 -36.98
C SER A 532 -41.50 -6.69 -36.28
N SER A 533 -42.38 -5.68 -36.35
CA SER A 533 -43.71 -5.67 -35.71
C SER A 533 -44.73 -6.71 -36.24
N SER A 534 -44.36 -7.57 -37.20
CA SER A 534 -45.22 -8.67 -37.69
C SER A 534 -45.11 -10.00 -36.93
N SER A 535 -44.28 -10.11 -35.87
CA SER A 535 -44.26 -11.28 -34.98
C SER A 535 -44.18 -10.89 -33.51
N LEU A 536 -45.33 -10.88 -32.84
CA LEU A 536 -45.44 -10.71 -31.39
C LEU A 536 -44.88 -11.95 -30.66
N SER A 537 -43.65 -11.88 -30.16
CA SER A 537 -43.24 -12.67 -29.00
C SER A 537 -42.65 -11.72 -27.95
N LEU A 538 -43.40 -11.52 -26.86
CA LEU A 538 -42.96 -10.77 -25.69
C LEU A 538 -41.60 -11.30 -25.18
N THR A 539 -40.61 -10.41 -25.14
CA THR A 539 -39.57 -10.25 -24.10
C THR A 539 -39.35 -11.44 -23.15
N GLN A 540 -38.92 -12.59 -23.66
CA GLN A 540 -38.22 -13.57 -22.85
C GLN A 540 -36.73 -13.22 -22.87
N PRO A 541 -36.04 -13.17 -21.72
CA PRO A 541 -34.59 -12.99 -21.70
C PRO A 541 -33.95 -14.11 -22.51
N GLN A 542 -33.11 -13.77 -23.49
CA GLN A 542 -32.42 -14.77 -24.28
C GLN A 542 -31.56 -15.62 -23.34
N LEU A 543 -31.76 -16.93 -23.42
CA LEU A 543 -31.04 -17.91 -22.63
C LEU A 543 -29.76 -18.36 -23.34
N HIS A 544 -28.78 -18.82 -22.58
CA HIS A 544 -27.52 -19.31 -23.11
C HIS A 544 -27.76 -20.48 -24.06
N VAL A 545 -27.13 -20.39 -25.24
CA VAL A 545 -27.20 -21.42 -26.26
C VAL A 545 -25.88 -22.18 -26.22
N LEU A 546 -25.97 -23.49 -26.01
CA LEU A 546 -24.80 -24.36 -26.08
C LEU A 546 -24.28 -24.44 -27.50
N ASP A 547 -22.97 -24.36 -27.67
CA ASP A 547 -22.32 -24.65 -28.93
C ASP A 547 -22.18 -26.17 -29.11
N PRO A 548 -22.94 -26.82 -30.00
CA PRO A 548 -22.91 -28.29 -30.14
C PRO A 548 -21.55 -28.82 -30.58
N ASP A 549 -20.74 -28.03 -31.30
CA ASP A 549 -19.46 -28.45 -31.84
C ASP A 549 -18.34 -28.35 -30.78
N ASN A 550 -18.52 -27.50 -29.77
CA ASN A 550 -17.53 -27.22 -28.73
C ASN A 550 -17.99 -27.61 -27.31
N THR A 551 -19.18 -28.19 -27.18
CA THR A 551 -19.68 -28.72 -25.91
C THR A 551 -18.88 -29.97 -25.55
N ASN A 552 -18.29 -29.98 -24.36
CA ASN A 552 -17.59 -31.15 -23.85
C ASN A 552 -18.61 -32.30 -23.58
N PRO A 553 -18.43 -33.47 -24.23
CA PRO A 553 -19.37 -34.59 -24.11
C PRO A 553 -19.41 -35.21 -22.71
N ASP A 554 -18.38 -34.99 -21.90
CA ASP A 554 -18.26 -35.57 -20.55
C ASP A 554 -18.97 -34.74 -19.46
N ILE A 555 -19.58 -33.60 -19.82
CA ILE A 555 -20.40 -32.80 -18.89
C ILE A 555 -21.75 -33.49 -18.66
N ASP A 556 -22.17 -33.56 -17.39
CA ASP A 556 -23.42 -34.19 -17.03
C ASP A 556 -24.64 -33.37 -17.49
N PRO A 557 -25.76 -34.03 -17.86
CA PRO A 557 -26.92 -33.35 -18.43
C PRO A 557 -27.54 -32.32 -17.48
N ALA A 558 -27.47 -32.55 -16.16
CA ALA A 558 -27.99 -31.61 -15.16
C ALA A 558 -27.18 -30.29 -15.13
N THR A 559 -25.86 -30.37 -15.30
CA THR A 559 -25.02 -29.18 -15.45
C THR A 559 -25.35 -28.46 -16.75
N LEU A 560 -25.52 -29.17 -17.87
CA LEU A 560 -25.91 -28.56 -19.15
C LEU A 560 -27.28 -27.87 -19.07
N GLU A 561 -28.27 -28.46 -18.39
CA GLU A 561 -29.56 -27.81 -18.14
C GLU A 561 -29.41 -26.53 -17.31
N THR A 562 -28.56 -26.57 -16.29
CA THR A 562 -28.24 -25.38 -15.49
C THR A 562 -27.61 -24.30 -16.37
N LEU A 563 -26.64 -24.64 -17.22
CA LEU A 563 -25.99 -23.69 -18.13
C LEU A 563 -26.97 -23.10 -19.15
N LYS A 564 -27.88 -23.91 -19.71
CA LYS A 564 -28.95 -23.46 -20.62
C LYS A 564 -29.93 -22.49 -19.95
N SER A 565 -30.10 -22.58 -18.63
CA SER A 565 -30.99 -21.66 -17.89
C SER A 565 -30.36 -20.29 -17.63
N LEU A 566 -29.06 -20.11 -17.89
CA LEU A 566 -28.36 -18.84 -17.65
C LEU A 566 -28.69 -17.78 -18.71
N PRO A 567 -28.62 -16.48 -18.37
CA PRO A 567 -28.76 -15.41 -19.35
C PRO A 567 -27.69 -15.51 -20.45
N LYS A 568 -28.09 -15.25 -21.68
CA LYS A 568 -27.17 -15.14 -22.82
C LYS A 568 -26.40 -13.83 -22.72
N LEU A 569 -25.08 -13.91 -22.80
CA LEU A 569 -24.23 -12.73 -22.95
C LEU A 569 -24.25 -12.24 -24.41
N PRO A 570 -24.20 -10.92 -24.65
CA PRO A 570 -24.13 -10.40 -26.00
C PRO A 570 -22.86 -10.91 -26.68
N ALA A 571 -22.99 -11.29 -27.96
CA ALA A 571 -21.86 -11.65 -28.78
C ALA A 571 -21.04 -10.41 -29.13
N HIS A 572 -19.73 -10.59 -29.31
CA HIS A 572 -18.89 -9.56 -29.91
C HIS A 572 -19.43 -9.21 -31.29
N THR A 573 -19.67 -7.92 -31.56
CA THR A 573 -20.11 -7.43 -32.86
C THR A 573 -18.91 -7.15 -33.76
N SER A 574 -18.98 -7.51 -35.03
CA SER A 574 -17.97 -7.11 -36.04
C SER A 574 -18.26 -5.73 -36.63
N ASP A 575 -19.25 -5.01 -36.09
CA ASP A 575 -19.60 -3.67 -36.54
C ASP A 575 -18.55 -2.66 -36.04
N GLU A 576 -17.75 -2.15 -36.98
CA GLU A 576 -16.73 -1.13 -36.70
C GLU A 576 -17.34 0.24 -36.31
N TYR A 577 -18.59 0.51 -36.72
CA TYR A 577 -19.26 1.77 -36.45
C TYR A 577 -19.93 1.78 -35.08
N PHE A 578 -20.49 0.64 -34.66
CA PHE A 578 -21.04 0.40 -33.32
C PHE A 578 -20.35 -0.78 -32.62
N PRO A 579 -19.07 -0.64 -32.22
CA PRO A 579 -18.33 -1.71 -31.58
C PRO A 579 -18.87 -2.01 -30.17
N ILE A 580 -19.54 -1.05 -29.54
CA ILE A 580 -20.29 -1.22 -28.28
C ILE A 580 -21.70 -0.63 -28.41
N ASP A 581 -22.63 -1.07 -27.58
CA ASP A 581 -23.95 -0.45 -27.48
C ASP A 581 -23.84 0.90 -26.71
N PRO A 582 -24.03 2.05 -27.38
CA PRO A 582 -23.86 3.38 -26.77
C PRO A 582 -24.96 3.74 -25.77
N THR A 583 -26.03 2.94 -25.68
CA THR A 583 -27.13 3.15 -24.72
C THR A 583 -26.83 2.55 -23.34
N ASN A 584 -25.89 1.62 -23.26
CA ASN A 584 -25.54 0.95 -22.00
C ASN A 584 -24.62 1.79 -21.09
N LEU A 585 -23.92 2.78 -21.65
CA LEU A 585 -23.03 3.69 -20.91
C LEU A 585 -23.61 5.10 -20.90
N LEU A 586 -23.72 5.67 -19.71
CA LEU A 586 -24.20 7.03 -19.50
C LEU A 586 -23.01 7.97 -19.29
N ALA A 587 -22.88 8.96 -20.17
CA ALA A 587 -21.94 10.09 -20.05
C ALA A 587 -20.50 9.68 -19.62
N PRO A 588 -19.78 8.88 -20.43
CA PRO A 588 -18.40 8.53 -20.09
C PRO A 588 -17.51 9.78 -20.09
N THR A 589 -16.72 9.94 -19.03
CA THR A 589 -15.80 11.06 -18.83
C THR A 589 -14.38 10.59 -18.65
N ILE A 590 -13.42 11.32 -19.25
CA ILE A 590 -12.00 11.06 -19.08
C ILE A 590 -11.48 12.00 -17.99
N HIS A 591 -10.81 11.43 -17.00
CA HIS A 591 -10.20 12.16 -15.91
C HIS A 591 -8.71 11.84 -15.84
N THR A 592 -7.92 12.86 -15.47
CA THR A 592 -6.48 12.73 -15.29
C THR A 592 -6.11 13.35 -13.95
N SER A 593 -5.18 12.72 -13.24
CA SER A 593 -4.73 13.18 -11.92
C SER A 593 -3.21 13.29 -11.89
N ARG A 594 -2.70 14.38 -11.30
CA ARG A 594 -1.25 14.62 -11.20
C ARG A 594 -0.89 15.07 -9.81
N VAL A 595 0.02 14.34 -9.17
CA VAL A 595 0.58 14.71 -7.87
C VAL A 595 1.90 15.46 -8.07
N ARG A 596 2.00 16.65 -7.45
CA ARG A 596 3.24 17.41 -7.36
C ARG A 596 3.72 17.42 -5.92
N THR A 597 4.86 16.79 -5.68
CA THR A 597 5.48 16.76 -4.34
C THR A 597 6.25 18.05 -4.09
N PHE A 598 6.19 18.52 -2.83
CA PHE A 598 6.86 19.74 -2.39
C PHE A 598 7.93 19.42 -1.36
N GLN A 599 9.07 20.10 -1.46
CA GLN A 599 9.96 20.27 -0.33
C GLN A 599 9.32 21.33 0.57
N ALA A 600 8.94 20.94 1.79
CA ALA A 600 8.37 21.84 2.79
C ALA A 600 9.37 22.04 3.93
N LEU A 601 10.30 22.96 3.72
CA LEU A 601 11.27 23.40 4.73
C LEU A 601 11.18 24.93 4.82
N PRO A 602 11.25 25.54 6.02
CA PRO A 602 11.19 26.98 6.13
C PRO A 602 12.25 27.64 5.24
N GLY A 603 11.93 28.76 4.59
CA GLY A 603 12.83 29.47 3.65
C GLY A 603 13.26 28.67 2.39
N ARG A 604 12.78 27.44 2.17
CA ARG A 604 13.18 26.56 1.06
C ARG A 604 11.99 25.77 0.49
N THR A 605 10.79 26.32 0.60
CA THR A 605 9.58 25.68 0.07
C THR A 605 9.54 25.80 -1.44
N HIS A 606 9.64 24.67 -2.13
CA HIS A 606 9.50 24.62 -3.58
C HIS A 606 9.00 23.23 -4.01
N PRO A 607 8.32 23.12 -5.16
CA PRO A 607 8.03 21.82 -5.74
C PRO A 607 9.34 21.06 -6.04
N LEU A 608 9.31 19.73 -6.07
CA LEU A 608 10.46 18.97 -6.55
C LEU A 608 10.73 19.34 -8.02
N MET A 609 12.01 19.58 -8.32
CA MET A 609 12.46 20.05 -9.64
C MET A 609 12.30 18.99 -10.73
N THR A 610 12.42 17.71 -10.35
CA THR A 610 12.24 16.57 -11.22
C THR A 610 11.40 15.51 -10.52
N SER A 611 10.51 14.89 -11.26
CA SER A 611 9.74 13.73 -10.85
C SER A 611 9.60 12.78 -12.02
N ARG A 612 9.33 11.50 -11.76
CA ARG A 612 8.98 10.55 -12.82
C ARG A 612 7.74 11.07 -13.54
N GLY A 613 7.79 11.13 -14.87
CA GLY A 613 6.61 11.39 -15.70
C GLY A 613 5.53 10.33 -15.45
N GLY A 614 4.27 10.73 -15.63
CA GLY A 614 3.15 9.78 -15.64
C GLY A 614 3.03 9.08 -17.00
N SER A 615 2.10 8.14 -17.06
CA SER A 615 1.78 7.35 -18.25
C SER A 615 1.29 8.20 -19.45
N GLU A 616 0.93 9.47 -19.23
CA GLU A 616 0.50 10.44 -20.26
C GLU A 616 1.64 11.22 -20.94
N GLY A 617 2.91 10.80 -20.79
CA GLY A 617 4.06 11.70 -20.91
C GLY A 617 5.10 11.42 -21.99
N LYS A 618 4.76 11.03 -23.23
CA LYS A 618 5.72 11.16 -24.36
C LYS A 618 5.74 12.60 -24.87
N LYS A 619 6.79 13.36 -24.50
CA LYS A 619 7.31 14.45 -25.34
C LYS A 619 8.76 14.14 -25.70
N GLY A 620 8.94 13.35 -26.76
CA GLY A 620 10.20 13.26 -27.49
C GLY A 620 10.28 14.42 -28.49
N GLY A 621 10.55 15.62 -27.99
CA GLY A 621 10.79 16.82 -28.80
C GLY A 621 11.94 17.58 -28.17
N GLY A 622 13.16 17.06 -28.35
CA GLY A 622 14.39 17.69 -27.87
C GLY A 622 15.09 18.38 -29.03
N GLU A 623 14.86 19.67 -29.15
CA GLU A 623 15.65 20.60 -29.96
C GLU A 623 17.11 20.57 -29.49
N ARG A 624 18.04 20.38 -30.43
CA ARG A 624 19.47 20.26 -30.14
C ARG A 624 20.08 21.67 -30.10
N SER A 625 20.05 22.32 -28.94
CA SER A 625 20.84 23.54 -28.71
C SER A 625 22.32 23.19 -28.66
N GLY A 626 23.10 23.75 -29.60
CA GLY A 626 24.53 23.55 -29.70
C GLY A 626 25.29 24.00 -28.46
N GLY A 627 26.04 23.06 -27.87
CA GLY A 627 27.09 23.33 -26.90
C GLY A 627 28.35 22.63 -27.38
N ARG A 628 29.32 23.41 -27.86
CA ARG A 628 30.69 22.94 -28.08
C ARG A 628 31.24 22.52 -26.72
N ASP A 629 31.81 21.33 -26.63
CA ASP A 629 32.98 21.17 -25.79
C ASP A 629 33.96 20.16 -26.39
N LYS A 630 35.20 20.63 -26.45
CA LYS A 630 36.38 19.88 -26.84
C LYS A 630 36.71 18.95 -25.68
N GLU A 631 36.86 17.66 -25.93
CA GLU A 631 37.74 16.87 -25.07
C GLU A 631 38.60 15.90 -25.88
N LYS A 632 39.90 16.08 -25.66
CA LYS A 632 40.98 15.27 -26.17
C LYS A 632 41.02 13.95 -25.41
N GLY A 633 41.30 12.88 -26.14
CA GLY A 633 42.38 11.99 -25.73
C GLY A 633 41.99 10.59 -25.25
N LYS A 634 42.16 9.65 -26.20
CA LYS A 634 42.72 8.31 -26.02
C LYS A 634 41.94 7.32 -25.13
N THR A 635 41.37 6.30 -25.77
CA THR A 635 42.02 4.98 -25.82
C THR A 635 41.36 4.09 -26.87
N SER A 636 42.18 3.18 -27.37
CA SER A 636 42.10 2.39 -28.59
C SER A 636 41.28 1.11 -28.45
N ALA A 637 40.43 0.83 -29.45
CA ALA A 637 40.14 -0.53 -29.89
C ALA A 637 39.64 -0.51 -31.35
N LYS A 638 40.38 -1.18 -32.23
CA LYS A 638 40.04 -1.44 -33.64
C LYS A 638 38.84 -2.38 -33.72
N LEU A 639 37.90 -2.09 -34.61
CA LEU A 639 37.14 -3.10 -35.37
C LEU A 639 36.68 -2.47 -36.70
N ASN A 640 37.15 -3.08 -37.79
CA ASN A 640 36.83 -2.79 -39.18
C ASN A 640 35.39 -3.22 -39.51
N GLY A 641 34.68 -2.45 -40.34
CA GLY A 641 33.43 -2.87 -40.95
C GLY A 641 32.81 -1.77 -41.81
N LYS A 642 33.00 -1.90 -43.12
CA LYS A 642 32.60 -1.02 -44.24
C LYS A 642 31.23 -0.32 -44.09
N LYS A 643 31.20 0.98 -44.40
CA LYS A 643 30.00 1.72 -44.84
C LYS A 643 30.08 1.86 -46.36
N GLU A 644 28.99 1.54 -47.03
CA GLU A 644 28.68 1.96 -48.40
C GLU A 644 27.78 3.20 -48.34
N ASP A 645 28.10 4.16 -49.21
CA ASP A 645 27.38 5.41 -49.43
C ASP A 645 26.12 5.19 -50.25
N VAL A 646 25.00 5.85 -49.91
CA VAL A 646 24.05 6.37 -50.89
C VAL A 646 23.47 7.69 -50.37
N MET A 647 23.60 8.72 -51.21
CA MET A 647 23.00 10.06 -51.12
C MET A 647 21.56 10.05 -51.63
N GLU A 648 20.67 10.80 -50.98
CA GLU A 648 19.42 11.35 -51.54
C GLU A 648 19.14 12.64 -50.74
N VAL A 649 19.57 13.82 -51.22
CA VAL A 649 18.93 14.74 -52.17
C VAL A 649 17.63 15.33 -51.62
N ASP A 650 17.78 16.50 -50.98
CA ASP A 650 16.73 17.49 -50.74
C ASP A 650 16.20 18.04 -52.08
N ASN A 651 14.87 18.28 -52.16
CA ASN A 651 14.30 19.48 -52.80
C ASN A 651 12.75 19.54 -52.75
N LEU A 652 12.27 20.71 -52.31
CA LEU A 652 11.06 21.47 -52.74
C LEU A 652 9.68 20.88 -52.36
N ASP A 653 8.71 21.59 -51.78
CA ASP A 653 8.43 23.01 -51.55
C ASP A 653 7.75 23.21 -50.17
#